data_AF-A0A0R3W4D5-F1
#
_entry.id   AF-A0A0R3W4D5-F1
#
_cell.length_a   1.000
_cell.length_b   1.000
_cell.length_c   1.000
_cell.angle_alpha   90.00
_cell.angle_beta   90.00
_cell.angle_gamma   90.00
#
_symmetry.space_group_name_H-M   'P 1'
#
loop_
_entity.id
_entity.type
_entity.pdbx_description
1 polymer ?
#
loop_
_entity_poly.entity_id
_entity_poly.type
_entity_poly.pdbx_seq_one_letter_code
_entity_poly.pdbx_strand_id
1 'polypeptide(L)'
;MTIVCFVVDNSASMNQRTYQGTTLLDSAKTVVETLFKARVNKCRTDRYFLFTLNEYPQNFRLTGWRQSCDLTTFHAALSRINPNGTLSLGKGIAYAFKLLNLNRMQTGFETYGLGLYISSIEPAVVIVVTQYYASFEIDSGIASKVPGGDLTAGSHRWDYWLHGILLHSSGLVETLYDTTRPHPLGPSSSAFLSCTQTGGEVFVLSDLRAIPQYIEAVNSKCHQGVVVDLIDVSVPKEPIAIKQLVLLKENVKIPSFWPIPESFFPTEELLTAKLPSRPSNPVIHTYVSREVPPKFLDCFPVDRYELESSRFTRKVIDCRDTSVIWPCIVPKSGQHNDAPFGYCKLSPDFQTVHLHVLPYNYRELSELLCSVRLGRNYFNIGELYDVNGLRMTETWISKLTNYLTSIPRYYYVPISKAFERLGFQGVIKPEVLSRTFSFQFKNGLQRHQHCAQAEYEKLVRDVSEAESVPLVRVPKISLPTLLEKFSELRAFGTVVEPSGRMLYENPCSVSRRKLRKVLPKFRDNLDSILDGVGRPMDSEDIHSQALSEMGDYANYRYAQPHIAPLRELMPTPERVDTFGNPFRRKSNAGFVVDEVSVDDVGFSGPSSSSSLTVRKRSSIKSGEKARGPIPPHVKFSTMRLSKNCCSSPRRDDLISRLSPILNGEVNHAMSPNGGSLTNDMEGNGHAGKHSSEDELAFNVNKTLVDELIEIVRSPKIDGGQIFNILTRFVGSLQQKYDSVSFVMAEALRFKRIDLYNLLNEWRSYLAPLREPASMVLLVGDSSFKLVGSDPHALRNFRKSGFMDIFDAYMRLPSMKSLRDAEMVTIKSGDGILYLHQGEMVTVRYGTDSASTEPNGRIDPPLPRYVGTSEMTSCHAVFITSPAGYALGHLDGSGRGRLTKGFFGAVTEFFESISSSDEAVDVHVVGGFLDSKGFSKNLSLQILTELLISKRVFRLQTLSSYLLNDRIAPGSSDQLHVPVIRAVVFDTYGAALFPASIQPEARGPLSVLRSSYVYSTSARSHMHNILDPISHRLIIRPFFIDEDTWETLKRVEHYSREQLQSFSTTPKQETDHFYEMLKRTSLLLTTLKEEKIDLFAGGNLEFVFDAGAQQWCPANPRAEEANRNPLTCFK
;
A
#
# COMPACT_ATOMS: atom_id res chain seq x y z
N MET A 1 17.07 25.11 -1.83
CA MET A 1 16.14 24.57 -2.83
C MET A 1 16.21 23.08 -2.71
N THR A 2 15.11 22.48 -2.27
CA THR A 2 14.98 21.05 -2.02
C THR A 2 13.94 20.49 -3.00
N ILE A 3 14.14 19.27 -3.47
CA ILE A 3 13.14 18.53 -4.25
C ILE A 3 12.23 17.78 -3.28
N VAL A 4 10.91 17.84 -3.50
CA VAL A 4 9.90 17.20 -2.65
C VAL A 4 9.05 16.26 -3.51
N CYS A 5 9.18 14.96 -3.26
CA CYS A 5 8.48 13.91 -3.99
C CYS A 5 7.39 13.30 -3.10
N PHE A 6 6.13 13.64 -3.37
CA PHE A 6 5.00 12.98 -2.71
C PHE A 6 4.69 11.67 -3.41
N VAL A 7 4.77 10.55 -2.68
CA VAL A 7 4.33 9.22 -3.14
C VAL A 7 3.01 8.92 -2.44
N VAL A 8 1.91 9.06 -3.18
CA VAL A 8 0.55 8.80 -2.66
C VAL A 8 0.15 7.39 -3.05
N ASP A 9 -0.11 6.57 -2.03
CA ASP A 9 -0.75 5.27 -2.22
C ASP A 9 -2.16 5.48 -2.75
N ASN A 10 -2.41 4.98 -3.96
CA ASN A 10 -3.72 4.96 -4.61
C ASN A 10 -4.21 3.52 -4.87
N SER A 11 -3.69 2.54 -4.14
CA SER A 11 -4.16 1.15 -4.20
C SER A 11 -5.58 1.00 -3.66
N ALA A 12 -6.22 -0.14 -3.96
CA ALA A 12 -7.62 -0.38 -3.59
C ALA A 12 -7.90 -0.38 -2.08
N SER A 13 -6.90 -0.63 -1.22
CA SER A 13 -7.05 -0.59 0.24
C SER A 13 -7.27 0.83 0.77
N MET A 14 -6.79 1.87 0.06
CA MET A 14 -6.97 3.27 0.43
C MET A 14 -8.44 3.77 0.26
N ASN A 15 -9.34 2.93 -0.27
CA ASN A 15 -10.79 3.16 -0.26
C ASN A 15 -11.49 2.88 1.08
N GLN A 16 -10.78 2.34 2.09
CA GLN A 16 -11.32 2.18 3.43
C GLN A 16 -11.85 3.53 3.96
N ARG A 17 -13.04 3.53 4.56
CA ARG A 17 -13.65 4.73 5.13
C ARG A 17 -13.23 4.91 6.58
N THR A 18 -12.87 6.15 6.91
CA THR A 18 -12.56 6.58 8.27
C THR A 18 -13.84 6.87 9.05
N TYR A 19 -13.73 7.07 10.36
CA TYR A 19 -14.84 7.55 11.21
C TYR A 19 -15.48 8.87 10.74
N GLN A 20 -14.83 9.65 9.86
CA GLN A 20 -15.37 10.88 9.27
C GLN A 20 -16.19 10.65 7.99
N GLY A 21 -16.26 9.41 7.50
CA GLY A 21 -16.95 9.03 6.25
C GLY A 21 -16.13 9.25 4.97
N THR A 22 -15.01 9.99 5.06
CA THR A 22 -13.98 10.14 4.01
C THR A 22 -13.17 8.86 3.84
N THR A 23 -12.54 8.67 2.68
CA THR A 23 -11.59 7.54 2.49
C THR A 23 -10.21 7.84 3.09
N LEU A 24 -9.38 6.80 3.25
CA LEU A 24 -7.96 6.98 3.53
C LEU A 24 -7.25 7.74 2.39
N LEU A 25 -7.66 7.55 1.13
CA LEU A 25 -7.13 8.32 -0.01
C LEU A 25 -7.47 9.82 0.09
N ASP A 26 -8.68 10.18 0.48
CA ASP A 26 -9.07 11.59 0.69
C ASP A 26 -8.29 12.20 1.86
N SER A 27 -8.08 11.42 2.92
CA SER A 27 -7.25 11.79 4.07
C SER A 27 -5.79 11.99 3.65
N ALA A 28 -5.24 11.13 2.79
CA ALA A 28 -3.91 11.27 2.22
C ALA A 28 -3.77 12.52 1.34
N LYS A 29 -4.77 12.79 0.48
CA LYS A 29 -4.83 14.04 -0.31
C LYS A 29 -4.83 15.27 0.60
N THR A 30 -5.62 15.27 1.68
CA THR A 30 -5.64 16.36 2.67
C THR A 30 -4.28 16.55 3.36
N VAL A 31 -3.60 15.47 3.77
CA VAL A 31 -2.25 15.53 4.36
C VAL A 31 -1.24 16.14 3.37
N VAL A 32 -1.23 15.68 2.11
CA VAL A 32 -0.30 16.17 1.09
C VAL A 32 -0.56 17.63 0.73
N GLU A 33 -1.82 18.04 0.58
CA GLU A 33 -2.19 19.44 0.30
C GLU A 33 -1.84 20.38 1.46
N THR A 34 -2.08 19.96 2.70
CA THR A 34 -1.74 20.77 3.88
C THR A 34 -0.24 20.83 4.15
N LEU A 35 0.52 19.77 3.84
CA LEU A 35 1.99 19.78 3.91
C LEU A 35 2.58 20.70 2.83
N PHE A 36 2.08 20.62 1.60
CA PHE A 36 2.44 21.54 0.52
C PHE A 36 2.17 23.01 0.91
N LYS A 37 0.98 23.34 1.42
CA LYS A 37 0.63 24.68 1.92
C LYS A 37 1.59 25.15 3.03
N ALA A 38 1.87 24.29 4.01
CA ALA A 38 2.79 24.60 5.11
C ALA A 38 4.23 24.83 4.61
N ARG A 39 4.68 24.05 3.62
CA ARG A 39 6.04 24.14 3.07
C ARG A 39 6.24 25.33 2.13
N VAL A 40 5.30 25.63 1.23
CA VAL A 40 5.37 26.81 0.34
C VAL A 40 5.43 28.12 1.14
N ASN A 41 4.83 28.17 2.33
CA ASN A 41 4.94 29.31 3.23
C ASN A 41 6.35 29.50 3.84
N LYS A 42 7.14 28.42 3.97
CA LYS A 42 8.55 28.47 4.44
C LYS A 42 9.54 28.59 3.28
N CYS A 43 9.44 27.66 2.31
CA CYS A 43 10.42 27.44 1.23
C CYS A 43 9.76 27.59 -0.15
N ARG A 44 9.66 28.83 -0.64
CA ARG A 44 9.08 29.15 -1.96
C ARG A 44 9.88 28.66 -3.17
N THR A 45 11.13 28.21 -2.97
CA THR A 45 12.02 27.78 -4.07
C THR A 45 12.03 26.27 -4.30
N ASP A 46 11.34 25.49 -3.47
CA ASP A 46 11.36 24.02 -3.56
C ASP A 46 10.55 23.52 -4.77
N ARG A 47 11.00 22.40 -5.36
CA ARG A 47 10.37 21.75 -6.52
C ARG A 47 9.49 20.59 -6.04
N TYR A 48 8.31 20.42 -6.62
CA TYR A 48 7.33 19.41 -6.18
C TYR A 48 7.02 18.39 -7.28
N PHE A 49 7.00 17.11 -6.91
CA PHE A 49 6.62 15.98 -7.76
C PHE A 49 5.55 15.14 -7.06
N LEU A 50 4.61 14.60 -7.84
CA LEU A 50 3.49 13.79 -7.34
C LEU A 50 3.43 12.45 -8.07
N PHE A 51 3.64 11.38 -7.31
CA PHE A 51 3.68 9.99 -7.75
C PHE A 51 2.46 9.21 -7.24
N THR A 52 2.06 8.21 -8.02
CA THR A 52 0.98 7.25 -7.73
C THR A 52 1.45 5.84 -8.09
N LEU A 53 0.81 4.81 -7.53
CA LEU A 53 1.12 3.40 -7.74
C LEU A 53 0.53 2.82 -9.04
N ASN A 54 0.46 3.64 -10.09
CA ASN A 54 0.07 3.21 -11.44
C ASN A 54 1.31 2.79 -12.24
N GLU A 55 1.16 2.09 -13.35
CA GLU A 55 2.30 1.75 -14.22
C GLU A 55 2.90 2.98 -14.92
N TYR A 56 4.16 2.89 -15.35
CA TYR A 56 4.83 3.92 -16.14
C TYR A 56 4.14 4.10 -17.50
N PRO A 57 3.86 5.33 -17.99
CA PRO A 57 4.18 6.64 -17.40
C PRO A 57 3.07 7.26 -16.52
N GLN A 58 1.95 6.55 -16.30
CA GLN A 58 0.78 7.05 -15.53
C GLN A 58 1.02 7.17 -14.02
N ASN A 59 2.18 6.72 -13.53
CA ASN A 59 2.65 6.97 -12.17
C ASN A 59 2.86 8.46 -11.88
N PHE A 60 3.31 9.26 -12.85
CA PHE A 60 3.52 10.70 -12.71
C PHE A 60 2.18 11.45 -12.84
N ARG A 61 1.83 12.27 -11.85
CA ARG A 61 0.60 13.11 -11.86
C ARG A 61 0.86 14.61 -11.78
N LEU A 62 2.02 15.02 -11.27
CA LEU A 62 2.53 16.40 -11.32
C LEU A 62 4.07 16.35 -11.39
N THR A 63 4.67 17.21 -12.21
CA THR A 63 6.11 17.23 -12.46
C THR A 63 6.67 18.66 -12.43
N GLY A 64 7.29 19.03 -11.31
CA GLY A 64 7.94 20.34 -11.09
C GLY A 64 9.27 20.52 -11.81
N TRP A 65 9.33 20.19 -13.11
CA TRP A 65 10.57 20.13 -13.90
C TRP A 65 11.35 21.45 -13.96
N ARG A 66 10.66 22.59 -14.16
CA ARG A 66 11.29 23.88 -14.50
C ARG A 66 10.71 25.13 -13.83
N GLN A 67 9.60 25.02 -13.08
CA GLN A 67 8.92 26.15 -12.45
C GLN A 67 8.40 25.77 -11.05
N SER A 68 8.16 26.78 -10.21
CA SER A 68 7.43 26.61 -8.95
C SER A 68 5.97 26.25 -9.23
N CYS A 69 5.51 25.10 -8.76
CA CYS A 69 4.13 24.65 -8.98
C CYS A 69 3.13 25.52 -8.20
N ASP A 70 2.16 26.11 -8.89
CA ASP A 70 1.07 26.84 -8.24
C ASP A 70 0.09 25.87 -7.54
N LEU A 71 -0.48 26.31 -6.42
CA LEU A 71 -1.43 25.53 -5.61
C LEU A 71 -2.62 25.02 -6.43
N THR A 72 -3.07 25.78 -7.44
CA THR A 72 -4.13 25.38 -8.37
C THR A 72 -3.75 24.13 -9.17
N THR A 73 -2.56 24.12 -9.78
CA THR A 73 -2.03 22.96 -10.52
C THR A 73 -1.82 21.75 -9.61
N PHE A 74 -1.33 21.98 -8.38
CA PHE A 74 -1.12 20.92 -7.39
C PHE A 74 -2.45 20.28 -6.95
N HIS A 75 -3.47 21.10 -6.68
CA HIS A 75 -4.81 20.63 -6.34
C HIS A 75 -5.50 19.89 -7.51
N ALA A 76 -5.35 20.39 -8.75
CA ALA A 76 -5.87 19.72 -9.94
C ALA A 76 -5.20 18.35 -10.20
N ALA A 77 -3.91 18.21 -9.86
CA ALA A 77 -3.24 16.92 -9.93
C ALA A 77 -3.70 15.95 -8.81
N LEU A 78 -3.93 16.44 -7.59
CA LEU A 78 -4.49 15.64 -6.49
C LEU A 78 -5.92 15.17 -6.75
N SER A 79 -6.78 16.02 -7.33
CA SER A 79 -8.16 15.64 -7.66
C SER A 79 -8.26 14.58 -8.76
N ARG A 80 -7.27 14.52 -9.66
CA ARG A 80 -7.11 13.47 -10.68
C ARG A 80 -6.64 12.11 -10.11
N ILE A 81 -6.25 12.00 -8.83
CA ILE A 81 -5.84 10.72 -8.23
C ILE A 81 -7.08 9.89 -7.87
N ASN A 82 -7.26 8.79 -8.60
CA ASN A 82 -8.28 7.76 -8.35
C ASN A 82 -7.65 6.53 -7.67
N PRO A 83 -8.45 5.71 -6.96
CA PRO A 83 -7.99 4.53 -6.23
C PRO A 83 -7.84 3.31 -7.16
N ASN A 84 -6.93 3.41 -8.13
CA ASN A 84 -6.72 2.45 -9.22
C ASN A 84 -5.27 1.93 -9.33
N GLY A 85 -4.45 2.10 -8.28
CA GLY A 85 -3.05 1.68 -8.26
C GLY A 85 -2.87 0.16 -8.36
N THR A 86 -1.98 -0.26 -9.26
CA THR A 86 -1.65 -1.66 -9.58
C THR A 86 -0.26 -2.10 -9.08
N LEU A 87 0.65 -1.15 -8.83
CA LEU A 87 2.00 -1.42 -8.36
C LEU A 87 2.06 -1.61 -6.84
N SER A 88 3.04 -2.38 -6.38
CA SER A 88 3.42 -2.37 -4.96
C SER A 88 4.09 -1.05 -4.57
N LEU A 89 3.91 -0.65 -3.30
CA LEU A 89 4.46 0.60 -2.78
C LEU A 89 5.98 0.73 -2.98
N GLY A 90 6.72 -0.36 -2.73
CA GLY A 90 8.16 -0.45 -2.96
C GLY A 90 8.60 -0.14 -4.40
N LYS A 91 7.82 -0.55 -5.40
CA LYS A 91 8.06 -0.19 -6.82
C LYS A 91 7.73 1.28 -7.08
N GLY A 92 6.66 1.82 -6.47
CA GLY A 92 6.34 3.25 -6.52
C GLY A 92 7.48 4.14 -5.97
N ILE A 93 8.05 3.77 -4.82
CA ILE A 93 9.21 4.44 -4.22
C ILE A 93 10.45 4.27 -5.12
N ALA A 94 10.67 3.08 -5.70
CA ALA A 94 11.78 2.85 -6.63
C ALA A 94 11.70 3.72 -7.89
N TYR A 95 10.51 3.98 -8.44
CA TYR A 95 10.32 4.94 -9.54
C TYR A 95 10.62 6.39 -9.12
N ALA A 96 10.30 6.77 -7.88
CA ALA A 96 10.65 8.08 -7.34
C ALA A 96 12.17 8.25 -7.18
N PHE A 97 12.87 7.24 -6.66
CA PHE A 97 14.34 7.24 -6.62
C PHE A 97 14.97 7.17 -8.01
N LYS A 98 14.39 6.42 -8.97
CA LYS A 98 14.86 6.45 -10.37
C LYS A 98 14.84 7.88 -10.92
N LEU A 99 13.74 8.62 -10.70
CA LEU A 99 13.64 10.02 -11.16
C LEU A 99 14.75 10.89 -10.58
N LEU A 100 14.93 10.84 -9.26
CA LEU A 100 15.92 11.65 -8.55
C LEU A 100 17.34 11.30 -9.01
N ASN A 101 17.66 10.00 -9.14
CA ASN A 101 18.93 9.51 -9.64
C ASN A 101 19.20 10.02 -11.07
N LEU A 102 18.19 10.03 -11.95
CA LEU A 102 18.31 10.51 -13.33
C LEU A 102 18.57 12.03 -13.39
N ASN A 103 17.83 12.82 -12.63
CA ASN A 103 18.00 14.29 -12.52
C ASN A 103 19.40 14.65 -11.97
N ARG A 104 19.88 13.91 -10.97
CA ARG A 104 21.22 14.07 -10.37
C ARG A 104 22.36 13.71 -11.33
N MET A 105 22.17 12.68 -12.16
CA MET A 105 23.13 12.28 -13.20
C MET A 105 23.18 13.29 -14.36
N GLN A 106 22.04 13.85 -14.77
CA GLN A 106 21.97 14.92 -15.78
C GLN A 106 22.66 16.20 -15.31
N THR A 107 22.37 16.65 -14.09
CA THR A 107 22.92 17.90 -13.53
C THR A 107 24.42 17.83 -13.25
N GLY A 108 25.00 16.62 -13.14
CA GLY A 108 26.44 16.43 -12.99
C GLY A 108 26.94 16.57 -11.55
N PHE A 109 26.05 16.45 -10.54
CA PHE A 109 26.47 16.45 -9.13
C PHE A 109 27.18 15.17 -8.69
N GLU A 110 27.08 14.09 -9.47
CA GLU A 110 27.81 12.84 -9.20
C GLU A 110 29.27 12.88 -9.69
N THR A 111 30.17 12.74 -8.73
CA THR A 111 31.62 12.93 -8.86
C THR A 111 32.39 11.63 -8.63
N TYR A 112 31.94 10.53 -9.25
CA TYR A 112 32.56 9.21 -9.10
C TYR A 112 34.04 9.21 -9.50
N GLY A 113 34.91 8.69 -8.63
CA GLY A 113 36.37 8.65 -8.84
C GLY A 113 37.09 9.98 -8.61
N LEU A 114 36.35 11.02 -8.20
CA LEU A 114 36.88 12.38 -7.93
C LEU A 114 36.71 12.81 -6.46
N GLY A 115 36.22 11.90 -5.60
CA GLY A 115 35.89 12.18 -4.21
C GLY A 115 34.52 12.87 -4.04
N LEU A 116 33.98 12.83 -2.82
CA LEU A 116 32.65 13.32 -2.52
C LEU A 116 32.68 14.73 -1.91
N TYR A 117 32.27 15.74 -2.67
CA TYR A 117 32.18 17.13 -2.18
C TYR A 117 30.84 17.37 -1.48
N ILE A 118 30.87 17.72 -0.20
CA ILE A 118 29.67 17.90 0.64
C ILE A 118 28.76 19.04 0.13
N SER A 119 29.30 20.02 -0.62
CA SER A 119 28.48 21.08 -1.24
C SER A 119 27.78 20.66 -2.54
N SER A 120 28.11 19.50 -3.12
CA SER A 120 27.53 19.00 -4.38
C SER A 120 26.25 18.21 -4.14
N ILE A 121 25.29 18.84 -3.47
CA ILE A 121 23.98 18.27 -3.14
C ILE A 121 22.86 18.77 -4.05
N GLU A 122 21.90 17.89 -4.30
CA GLU A 122 20.57 18.23 -4.79
C GLU A 122 19.57 17.58 -3.83
N PRO A 123 19.33 18.21 -2.66
CA PRO A 123 18.69 17.54 -1.53
C PRO A 123 17.25 17.21 -1.87
N ALA A 124 16.86 15.95 -1.62
CA ALA A 124 15.56 15.42 -2.02
C ALA A 124 14.84 14.73 -0.86
N VAL A 125 13.57 15.06 -0.68
CA VAL A 125 12.72 14.52 0.38
C VAL A 125 11.54 13.79 -0.25
N VAL A 126 11.52 12.47 -0.10
CA VAL A 126 10.44 11.58 -0.50
C VAL A 126 9.48 11.42 0.68
N ILE A 127 8.23 11.84 0.52
CA ILE A 127 7.18 11.74 1.54
C ILE A 127 6.15 10.73 1.04
N VAL A 128 6.11 9.57 1.69
CA VAL A 128 5.19 8.47 1.36
C VAL A 128 3.95 8.58 2.25
N VAL A 129 2.75 8.54 1.66
CA VAL A 129 1.48 8.51 2.42
C VAL A 129 0.68 7.26 2.05
N THR A 130 0.44 6.39 3.02
CA THR A 130 -0.09 5.03 2.83
C THR A 130 -0.77 4.50 4.11
N GLN A 131 -1.36 3.32 4.06
CA GLN A 131 -1.94 2.60 5.19
C GLN A 131 -0.88 2.02 6.15
N TYR A 132 -1.27 1.78 7.41
CA TYR A 132 -0.40 1.30 8.48
C TYR A 132 0.38 -0.01 8.21
N TYR A 133 -0.15 -0.92 7.39
CA TYR A 133 0.43 -2.25 7.13
C TYR A 133 1.21 -2.35 5.80
N ALA A 134 1.54 -1.23 5.15
CA ALA A 134 2.25 -1.25 3.87
C ALA A 134 3.75 -1.52 4.01
N SER A 135 4.31 -2.42 3.20
CA SER A 135 5.76 -2.66 3.15
C SER A 135 6.50 -1.66 2.26
N PHE A 136 7.66 -1.20 2.72
CA PHE A 136 8.53 -0.21 2.07
C PHE A 136 9.73 -0.87 1.35
N GLU A 137 9.70 -2.18 1.08
CA GLU A 137 10.77 -2.91 0.37
C GLU A 137 11.01 -2.35 -1.05
N ILE A 138 12.03 -1.50 -1.19
CA ILE A 138 12.37 -0.81 -2.44
C ILE A 138 13.03 -1.75 -3.44
N ASP A 139 12.44 -1.83 -4.64
CA ASP A 139 13.03 -2.52 -5.80
C ASP A 139 14.30 -1.78 -6.28
N SER A 140 15.46 -2.24 -5.86
CA SER A 140 16.75 -1.65 -6.24
C SER A 140 17.06 -1.77 -7.73
N GLY A 141 16.52 -2.79 -8.41
CA GLY A 141 16.66 -3.01 -9.85
C GLY A 141 15.94 -1.96 -10.70
N ILE A 142 14.80 -1.45 -10.23
CA ILE A 142 14.11 -0.31 -10.86
C ILE A 142 14.85 1.01 -10.57
N ALA A 143 15.26 1.24 -9.32
CA ALA A 143 15.88 2.50 -8.90
C ALA A 143 17.29 2.74 -9.51
N SER A 144 18.03 1.66 -9.78
CA SER A 144 19.36 1.68 -10.41
C SER A 144 19.33 1.71 -11.95
N LYS A 145 18.16 1.54 -12.59
CA LYS A 145 18.03 1.50 -14.05
C LYS A 145 18.11 2.90 -14.68
N VAL A 146 19.25 3.56 -14.52
CA VAL A 146 19.63 4.88 -15.06
C VAL A 146 21.07 4.83 -15.62
N PRO A 147 21.47 5.74 -16.51
CA PRO A 147 22.85 5.81 -17.01
C PRO A 147 23.83 6.08 -15.86
N GLY A 148 24.75 5.14 -15.62
CA GLY A 148 25.68 5.19 -14.48
C GLY A 148 25.13 4.67 -13.15
N GLY A 149 23.98 3.97 -13.14
CA GLY A 149 23.38 3.38 -11.94
C GLY A 149 24.30 2.37 -11.24
N ASP A 150 24.97 1.50 -12.00
CA ASP A 150 25.99 0.54 -11.55
C ASP A 150 27.06 1.13 -10.61
N LEU A 151 27.31 2.44 -10.69
CA LEU A 151 28.32 3.14 -9.91
C LEU A 151 27.88 3.42 -8.46
N THR A 152 26.65 3.05 -8.09
CA THR A 152 26.11 3.13 -6.72
C THR A 152 25.51 1.80 -6.30
N ALA A 153 25.86 1.31 -5.11
CA ALA A 153 25.45 -0.02 -4.64
C ALA A 153 24.00 -0.12 -4.12
N GLY A 154 23.32 1.02 -3.91
CA GLY A 154 21.95 1.09 -3.37
C GLY A 154 21.04 2.01 -4.18
N SER A 155 19.76 2.03 -3.83
CA SER A 155 18.70 2.75 -4.56
C SER A 155 18.69 4.27 -4.33
N HIS A 156 19.06 4.71 -3.13
CA HIS A 156 19.07 6.12 -2.72
C HIS A 156 20.48 6.74 -2.74
N ARG A 157 20.56 8.05 -2.43
CA ARG A 157 21.79 8.83 -2.28
C ARG A 157 21.89 9.43 -0.87
N TRP A 158 23.09 9.86 -0.54
CA TRP A 158 23.52 10.49 0.72
C TRP A 158 22.79 11.79 1.09
N ASP A 159 22.08 12.42 0.15
CA ASP A 159 21.24 13.61 0.36
C ASP A 159 19.75 13.36 0.04
N TYR A 160 19.33 12.08 -0.02
CA TYR A 160 17.93 11.67 -0.15
C TYR A 160 17.36 11.23 1.19
N TRP A 161 16.14 11.67 1.48
CA TRP A 161 15.42 11.42 2.71
C TRP A 161 14.10 10.72 2.41
N LEU A 162 13.75 9.65 3.15
CA LEU A 162 12.47 8.95 3.03
C LEU A 162 11.69 9.07 4.34
N HIS A 163 10.56 9.78 4.31
CA HIS A 163 9.61 9.84 5.43
C HIS A 163 8.33 9.09 5.10
N GLY A 164 7.90 8.21 6.00
CA GLY A 164 6.60 7.54 5.91
C GLY A 164 5.56 8.24 6.77
N ILE A 165 4.38 8.54 6.22
CA ILE A 165 3.19 8.94 6.97
C ILE A 165 2.18 7.81 6.84
N LEU A 166 2.01 7.05 7.93
CA LEU A 166 1.13 5.89 7.97
C LEU A 166 -0.21 6.26 8.58
N LEU A 167 -1.28 6.08 7.81
CA LEU A 167 -2.65 6.31 8.25
C LEU A 167 -3.17 5.09 9.02
N HIS A 168 -3.58 5.30 10.27
CA HIS A 168 -4.16 4.29 11.16
C HIS A 168 -5.44 4.82 11.83
N SER A 169 -6.43 5.21 11.01
CA SER A 169 -7.72 5.71 11.50
C SER A 169 -8.77 4.60 11.50
N SER A 170 -9.36 4.34 12.66
CA SER A 170 -10.49 3.41 12.78
C SER A 170 -11.73 3.92 12.03
N GLY A 171 -12.56 2.99 11.58
CA GLY A 171 -13.88 3.28 10.99
C GLY A 171 -14.98 3.53 12.03
N LEU A 172 -14.76 3.17 13.31
CA LEU A 172 -15.74 3.30 14.38
C LEU A 172 -15.34 4.39 15.38
N VAL A 173 -16.28 5.28 15.71
CA VAL A 173 -16.06 6.41 16.65
C VAL A 173 -15.80 5.92 18.08
N GLU A 174 -16.45 4.85 18.52
CA GLU A 174 -16.34 4.30 19.88
C GLU A 174 -14.90 3.90 20.21
N THR A 175 -14.21 3.26 19.25
CA THR A 175 -12.81 2.84 19.42
C THR A 175 -11.81 3.99 19.59
N LEU A 176 -12.16 5.25 19.31
CA LEU A 176 -11.24 6.40 19.37
C LEU A 176 -10.83 6.82 20.79
N TYR A 177 -11.54 6.35 21.82
CA TYR A 177 -11.25 6.67 23.22
C TYR A 177 -10.65 5.49 24.00
N ASP A 178 -11.02 4.25 23.65
CA ASP A 178 -10.49 3.04 24.29
C ASP A 178 -9.21 2.47 23.61
N THR A 179 -8.89 2.88 22.38
CA THR A 179 -7.61 2.47 21.77
C THR A 179 -6.44 3.20 22.43
N THR A 180 -5.53 2.42 23.03
CA THR A 180 -4.19 2.89 23.36
C THR A 180 -3.53 3.41 22.08
N ARG A 181 -2.81 4.54 22.16
CA ARG A 181 -2.10 5.09 20.99
C ARG A 181 -1.20 4.00 20.42
N PRO A 182 -1.27 3.71 19.10
CA PRO A 182 -0.47 2.65 18.50
C PRO A 182 1.01 2.93 18.77
N HIS A 183 1.73 1.89 19.18
CA HIS A 183 3.14 2.03 19.51
C HIS A 183 3.93 2.47 18.27
N PRO A 184 4.99 3.28 18.43
CA PRO A 184 5.90 3.56 17.33
C PRO A 184 6.46 2.25 16.79
N LEU A 185 6.55 2.15 15.45
CA LEU A 185 6.92 0.92 14.76
C LEU A 185 8.28 0.41 15.24
N GLY A 186 8.34 -0.88 15.57
CA GLY A 186 9.57 -1.53 15.98
C GLY A 186 10.61 -1.60 14.86
N PRO A 187 11.89 -1.83 15.18
CA PRO A 187 12.99 -1.88 14.22
C PRO A 187 12.90 -3.03 13.21
N SER A 188 11.97 -3.96 13.38
CA SER A 188 11.65 -5.05 12.45
C SER A 188 10.69 -4.65 11.31
N SER A 189 10.08 -3.46 11.36
CA SER A 189 9.20 -2.98 10.27
C SER A 189 10.02 -2.52 9.06
N SER A 190 9.67 -2.97 7.85
CA SER A 190 10.34 -2.50 6.62
C SER A 190 10.18 -0.99 6.41
N ALA A 191 9.05 -0.40 6.81
CA ALA A 191 8.86 1.05 6.83
C ALA A 191 9.89 1.77 7.72
N PHE A 192 10.17 1.23 8.90
CA PHE A 192 11.19 1.78 9.81
C PHE A 192 12.60 1.62 9.24
N LEU A 193 12.94 0.43 8.74
CA LEU A 193 14.25 0.13 8.16
C LEU A 193 14.56 1.01 6.94
N SER A 194 13.66 1.10 5.97
CA SER A 194 13.87 1.89 4.75
C SER A 194 13.93 3.39 5.03
N CYS A 195 13.13 3.92 5.96
CA CYS A 195 13.22 5.34 6.35
C CYS A 195 14.54 5.62 7.08
N THR A 196 14.89 4.85 8.11
CA THR A 196 16.11 5.08 8.90
C THR A 196 17.40 4.85 8.12
N GLN A 197 17.42 3.99 7.09
CA GLN A 197 18.56 3.82 6.18
C GLN A 197 18.93 5.12 5.44
N THR A 198 17.93 5.98 5.19
CA THR A 198 18.03 7.32 4.58
C THR A 198 18.07 8.48 5.60
N GLY A 199 18.18 8.19 6.90
CA GLY A 199 18.09 9.20 7.97
C GLY A 199 16.68 9.77 8.20
N GLY A 200 15.66 9.28 7.50
CA GLY A 200 14.27 9.69 7.67
C GLY A 200 13.53 8.94 8.78
N GLU A 201 12.25 9.30 8.96
CA GLU A 201 11.40 8.85 10.06
C GLU A 201 10.00 8.43 9.60
N VAL A 202 9.34 7.58 10.40
CA VAL A 202 7.96 7.14 10.18
C VAL A 202 7.01 7.76 11.21
N PHE A 203 5.96 8.39 10.72
CA PHE A 203 4.92 9.08 11.49
C PHE A 203 3.61 8.29 11.42
N VAL A 204 3.16 7.74 12.55
CA VAL A 204 1.87 7.05 12.63
C VAL A 204 0.77 8.04 13.00
N LEU A 205 -0.16 8.28 12.07
CA LEU A 205 -1.29 9.19 12.24
C LEU A 205 -2.56 8.40 12.58
N SER A 206 -2.95 8.41 13.85
CA SER A 206 -4.20 7.76 14.31
C SER A 206 -5.41 8.69 14.18
N ASP A 207 -5.28 9.91 14.72
CA ASP A 207 -6.34 10.91 14.70
C ASP A 207 -6.10 11.96 13.61
N LEU A 208 -7.02 12.01 12.65
CA LEU A 208 -7.06 12.99 11.56
C LEU A 208 -7.10 14.45 12.07
N ARG A 209 -7.59 14.70 13.29
CA ARG A 209 -7.56 16.05 13.90
C ARG A 209 -6.14 16.53 14.21
N ALA A 210 -5.19 15.61 14.38
CA ALA A 210 -3.80 15.94 14.70
C ALA A 210 -2.94 16.27 13.45
N ILE A 211 -3.46 16.10 12.23
CA ILE A 211 -2.75 16.33 10.96
C ILE A 211 -1.86 17.59 10.96
N PRO A 212 -2.31 18.79 11.41
CA PRO A 212 -1.46 19.99 11.42
C PRO A 212 -0.19 19.86 12.28
N GLN A 213 -0.28 19.19 13.44
CA GLN A 213 0.84 19.00 14.36
C GLN A 213 1.88 18.05 13.79
N TYR A 214 1.43 16.94 13.19
CA TYR A 214 2.30 15.99 12.49
C TYR A 214 2.98 16.64 11.29
N ILE A 215 2.26 17.48 10.52
CA ILE A 215 2.82 18.21 9.38
C ILE A 215 3.86 19.25 9.81
N GLU A 216 3.67 19.92 10.95
CA GLU A 216 4.70 20.80 11.50
C GLU A 216 5.96 20.01 11.89
N ALA A 217 5.80 18.85 12.54
CA ALA A 217 6.89 17.95 12.91
C ALA A 217 7.66 17.38 11.70
N VAL A 218 6.97 16.97 10.62
CA VAL A 218 7.61 16.54 9.36
C VAL A 218 8.38 17.71 8.74
N ASN A 219 7.76 18.89 8.64
CA ASN A 219 8.43 20.08 8.09
C ASN A 219 9.61 20.56 8.95
N SER A 220 9.65 20.28 10.26
CA SER A 220 10.80 20.58 11.13
C SER A 220 11.95 19.57 11.02
N LYS A 221 11.82 18.52 10.21
CA LYS A 221 12.89 17.54 9.95
C LYS A 221 13.36 17.51 8.49
N CYS A 222 12.68 18.23 7.60
CA CYS A 222 12.99 18.38 6.18
C CYS A 222 14.21 19.30 5.89
N HIS A 223 15.29 19.17 6.67
CA HIS A 223 16.50 19.99 6.57
C HIS A 223 17.29 19.75 5.28
N GLN A 224 18.15 20.70 4.91
CA GLN A 224 19.20 20.49 3.90
C GLN A 224 20.44 19.93 4.60
N GLY A 225 20.81 18.69 4.29
CA GLY A 225 21.90 17.99 4.95
C GLY A 225 22.18 16.61 4.34
N VAL A 226 23.20 15.97 4.89
CA VAL A 226 23.93 14.84 4.30
C VAL A 226 24.03 13.70 5.32
N VAL A 227 23.57 12.51 4.95
CA VAL A 227 23.60 11.31 5.80
C VAL A 227 24.92 10.58 5.61
N VAL A 228 25.58 10.27 6.72
CA VAL A 228 26.90 9.65 6.79
C VAL A 228 26.85 8.49 7.78
N ASP A 229 27.50 7.38 7.46
CA ASP A 229 27.53 6.19 8.31
C ASP A 229 28.81 6.24 9.16
N LEU A 230 28.70 6.76 10.38
CA LEU A 230 29.82 6.82 11.34
C LEU A 230 30.00 5.50 12.07
N ILE A 231 31.16 4.89 11.94
CA ILE A 231 31.58 3.72 12.71
C ILE A 231 32.61 4.17 13.76
N ASP A 232 32.41 3.81 15.02
CA ASP A 232 33.34 4.07 16.12
C ASP A 232 34.19 2.83 16.41
N VAL A 233 35.41 2.83 15.89
CA VAL A 233 36.38 1.73 15.99
C VAL A 233 36.98 1.62 17.41
N SER A 234 36.71 2.57 18.31
CA SER A 234 37.16 2.50 19.72
C SER A 234 36.37 1.51 20.58
N VAL A 235 35.30 0.90 20.05
CA VAL A 235 34.44 -0.04 20.79
C VAL A 235 34.66 -1.47 20.27
N PRO A 236 35.17 -2.42 21.10
CA PRO A 236 35.54 -3.77 20.65
C PRO A 236 34.36 -4.77 20.58
N LYS A 237 33.11 -4.30 20.59
CA LYS A 237 31.92 -5.07 20.25
C LYS A 237 31.40 -4.59 18.90
N GLU A 238 30.71 -5.47 18.17
CA GLU A 238 30.32 -5.31 16.76
C GLU A 238 30.05 -3.85 16.32
N PRO A 239 30.74 -3.36 15.26
CA PRO A 239 30.70 -1.95 14.89
C PRO A 239 29.36 -1.54 14.28
N ILE A 240 28.41 -1.15 15.13
CA ILE A 240 27.11 -0.59 14.72
C ILE A 240 27.34 0.76 14.03
N ALA A 241 27.04 0.84 12.73
CA ALA A 241 27.08 2.10 11.98
C ALA A 241 26.01 3.08 12.50
N ILE A 242 26.45 4.23 12.99
CA ILE A 242 25.59 5.31 13.47
C ILE A 242 25.28 6.23 12.29
N LYS A 243 24.01 6.27 11.88
CA LYS A 243 23.49 7.28 10.96
C LYS A 243 23.70 8.66 11.58
N GLN A 244 24.52 9.48 10.95
CA GLN A 244 24.81 10.85 11.35
C GLN A 244 24.41 11.80 10.25
N LEU A 245 23.55 12.78 10.59
CA LEU A 245 23.30 13.92 9.73
C LEU A 245 24.40 14.96 9.89
N VAL A 246 24.95 15.38 8.75
CA VAL A 246 25.80 16.57 8.58
C VAL A 246 24.90 17.69 8.06
N LEU A 247 24.67 18.71 8.89
CA LEU A 247 23.79 19.85 8.61
C LEU A 247 24.51 20.89 7.74
N LEU A 248 23.80 21.39 6.72
CA LEU A 248 24.26 22.49 5.88
C LEU A 248 23.44 23.75 6.20
N LYS A 249 24.13 24.80 6.67
CA LYS A 249 23.46 26.02 7.14
C LYS A 249 22.78 26.74 5.99
N GLU A 250 21.46 26.86 6.10
CA GLU A 250 20.62 27.49 5.11
C GLU A 250 21.09 28.92 4.78
N ASN A 251 20.94 29.30 3.52
CA ASN A 251 21.25 30.64 2.98
C ASN A 251 22.75 31.03 2.94
N VAL A 252 23.69 30.14 3.30
CA VAL A 252 25.12 30.33 3.03
C VAL A 252 25.59 29.31 1.99
N LYS A 253 26.19 29.77 0.89
CA LYS A 253 26.99 28.90 0.01
C LYS A 253 28.27 28.50 0.76
N ILE A 254 28.22 27.43 1.53
CA ILE A 254 29.42 26.84 2.16
C ILE A 254 30.30 26.31 1.01
N PRO A 255 31.52 26.85 0.81
CA PRO A 255 32.42 26.32 -0.20
C PRO A 255 33.02 25.02 0.35
N SER A 256 32.62 23.87 -0.18
CA SER A 256 33.39 22.65 0.07
C SER A 256 34.69 22.75 -0.71
N PHE A 257 35.80 22.83 0.00
CA PHE A 257 37.14 22.88 -0.59
C PHE A 257 37.77 21.50 -0.65
N TRP A 258 37.48 20.64 0.34
CA TRP A 258 38.04 19.30 0.47
C TRP A 258 36.96 18.23 0.24
N PRO A 259 37.16 17.26 -0.67
CA PRO A 259 36.27 16.12 -0.80
C PRO A 259 36.49 15.12 0.35
N ILE A 260 35.45 14.35 0.69
CA ILE A 260 35.63 13.06 1.39
C ILE A 260 36.28 12.08 0.39
N PRO A 261 37.29 11.28 0.78
CA PRO A 261 37.91 10.32 -0.12
C PRO A 261 36.96 9.14 -0.46
N GLU A 262 37.14 8.57 -1.64
CA GLU A 262 36.48 7.33 -2.07
C GLU A 262 36.93 6.13 -1.23
N SER A 263 36.09 5.09 -1.14
CA SER A 263 36.42 3.80 -0.51
C SER A 263 37.25 2.86 -1.41
N PHE A 264 38.09 3.44 -2.27
CA PHE A 264 39.08 2.78 -3.12
C PHE A 264 40.17 3.78 -3.54
N PHE A 265 41.41 3.31 -3.72
CA PHE A 265 42.49 4.13 -4.26
C PHE A 265 42.43 4.19 -5.80
N PRO A 266 42.45 5.39 -6.43
CA PRO A 266 42.23 5.53 -7.88
C PRO A 266 43.52 5.31 -8.69
N THR A 267 43.83 4.05 -9.04
CA THR A 267 44.89 3.72 -10.02
C THR A 267 44.41 3.96 -11.46
N GLU A 268 45.34 4.15 -12.40
CA GLU A 268 44.98 4.39 -13.82
C GLU A 268 44.26 3.19 -14.45
N GLU A 269 44.56 1.98 -13.99
CA GLU A 269 43.90 0.73 -14.39
C GLU A 269 42.44 0.73 -13.93
N LEU A 270 42.16 1.06 -12.66
CA LEU A 270 40.79 1.15 -12.13
C LEU A 270 39.99 2.32 -12.75
N LEU A 271 40.67 3.40 -13.14
CA LEU A 271 40.06 4.54 -13.85
C LEU A 271 39.82 4.29 -15.35
N THR A 272 40.37 3.22 -15.93
CA THR A 272 40.14 2.82 -17.33
C THR A 272 39.29 1.56 -17.47
N ALA A 273 39.24 0.71 -16.44
CA ALA A 273 38.29 -0.40 -16.29
C ALA A 273 36.93 0.07 -15.73
N LYS A 274 36.11 -0.88 -15.24
CA LYS A 274 34.86 -0.57 -14.53
C LYS A 274 35.16 -0.14 -13.09
N LEU A 275 34.75 1.08 -12.73
CA LEU A 275 34.85 1.60 -11.36
C LEU A 275 34.12 0.70 -10.34
N PRO A 276 34.62 0.59 -9.09
CA PRO A 276 33.86 0.03 -7.98
C PRO A 276 32.59 0.84 -7.67
N SER A 277 31.50 0.16 -7.32
CA SER A 277 30.24 0.80 -6.91
C SER A 277 30.39 1.49 -5.55
N ARG A 278 30.09 2.79 -5.47
CA ARG A 278 30.10 3.58 -4.22
C ARG A 278 28.90 3.17 -3.32
N PRO A 279 29.05 3.09 -1.99
CA PRO A 279 27.90 2.95 -1.09
C PRO A 279 26.98 4.19 -1.16
N SER A 280 25.67 4.00 -0.99
CA SER A 280 24.68 5.11 -1.05
C SER A 280 24.90 6.20 -0.01
N ASN A 281 25.35 5.82 1.20
CA ASN A 281 25.82 6.73 2.23
C ASN A 281 27.35 6.52 2.40
N PRO A 282 28.17 7.57 2.50
CA PRO A 282 29.60 7.42 2.76
C PRO A 282 29.85 6.85 4.17
N VAL A 283 30.75 5.87 4.26
CA VAL A 283 31.13 5.21 5.51
C VAL A 283 32.43 5.83 6.04
N ILE A 284 32.40 6.39 7.24
CA ILE A 284 33.56 6.98 7.91
C ILE A 284 33.84 6.20 9.19
N HIS A 285 35.06 5.69 9.31
CA HIS A 285 35.60 5.14 10.54
C HIS A 285 36.17 6.27 11.40
N THR A 286 35.85 6.25 12.69
CA THR A 286 36.30 7.21 13.70
C THR A 286 36.87 6.47 14.91
N TYR A 287 37.78 7.12 15.63
CA TYR A 287 38.38 6.61 16.86
C TYR A 287 38.76 7.79 17.76
N VAL A 288 38.96 7.55 19.06
CA VAL A 288 39.38 8.62 19.99
C VAL A 288 40.88 8.86 19.82
N SER A 289 41.30 10.12 19.62
CA SER A 289 42.70 10.53 19.78
C SER A 289 42.84 11.72 20.74
N ARG A 290 43.89 11.66 21.57
CA ARG A 290 44.33 12.72 22.49
C ARG A 290 45.50 13.53 21.93
N GLU A 291 45.86 13.33 20.67
CA GLU A 291 46.89 14.11 19.98
C GLU A 291 46.38 15.54 19.71
N VAL A 292 47.26 16.53 19.83
CA VAL A 292 46.88 17.94 19.65
C VAL A 292 46.46 18.18 18.18
N PRO A 293 45.28 18.77 17.92
CA PRO A 293 44.85 19.08 16.55
C PRO A 293 45.83 20.04 15.86
N PRO A 294 46.27 19.76 14.62
CA PRO A 294 47.26 20.58 13.94
C PRO A 294 46.73 21.98 13.63
N LYS A 295 47.57 22.98 13.87
CA LYS A 295 47.24 24.40 13.68
C LYS A 295 47.62 24.84 12.27
N PHE A 296 46.62 24.91 11.39
CA PHE A 296 46.76 25.55 10.08
C PHE A 296 46.82 27.08 10.22
N LEU A 297 47.27 27.76 9.17
CA LEU A 297 47.23 29.23 9.06
C LEU A 297 45.80 29.70 8.76
N ASP A 298 45.42 30.90 9.19
CA ASP A 298 44.06 31.44 9.01
C ASP A 298 43.65 31.62 7.53
N CYS A 299 44.63 31.69 6.62
CA CYS A 299 44.42 31.72 5.16
C CYS A 299 44.29 30.33 4.50
N PHE A 300 44.51 29.24 5.24
CA PHE A 300 44.31 27.88 4.74
C PHE A 300 42.83 27.49 4.78
N PRO A 301 42.24 26.95 3.69
CA PRO A 301 40.85 26.51 3.70
C PRO A 301 40.66 25.30 4.62
N VAL A 302 39.72 25.41 5.57
CA VAL A 302 39.26 24.30 6.41
C VAL A 302 37.73 24.28 6.35
N ASP A 303 37.17 23.18 5.89
CA ASP A 303 35.71 23.03 5.81
C ASP A 303 35.18 22.62 7.20
N ARG A 304 34.21 23.37 7.75
CA ARG A 304 33.58 23.09 9.05
C ARG A 304 32.07 22.91 8.87
N TYR A 305 31.59 21.68 9.06
CA TYR A 305 30.18 21.33 9.04
C TYR A 305 29.66 21.10 10.47
N GLU A 306 28.34 21.13 10.66
CA GLU A 306 27.69 20.94 11.97
C GLU A 306 26.97 19.59 12.00
N LEU A 307 27.05 18.87 13.12
CA LEU A 307 26.44 17.54 13.26
C LEU A 307 25.17 17.59 14.10
N GLU A 308 24.10 16.97 13.63
CA GLU A 308 22.86 16.80 14.39
C GLU A 308 23.07 15.92 15.63
N SER A 309 22.20 16.08 16.65
CA SER A 309 22.25 15.32 17.91
C SER A 309 21.97 13.81 17.72
N SER A 310 23.03 13.00 17.63
CA SER A 310 23.00 11.55 17.49
C SER A 310 23.53 10.83 18.74
N ARG A 311 23.58 9.49 18.71
CA ARG A 311 24.30 8.71 19.75
C ARG A 311 25.80 9.02 19.78
N PHE A 312 26.40 9.30 18.63
CA PHE A 312 27.82 9.66 18.52
C PHE A 312 28.09 11.06 19.10
N THR A 313 27.30 12.08 18.71
CA THR A 313 27.57 13.44 19.20
C THR A 313 27.35 13.58 20.69
N ARG A 314 26.40 12.83 21.29
CA ARG A 314 26.26 12.73 22.76
C ARG A 314 27.54 12.21 23.41
N LYS A 315 28.09 11.07 22.97
CA LYS A 315 29.38 10.53 23.47
C LYS A 315 30.52 11.58 23.39
N VAL A 316 30.58 12.38 22.33
CA VAL A 316 31.57 13.45 22.16
C VAL A 316 31.34 14.62 23.14
N ILE A 317 30.09 15.04 23.34
CA ILE A 317 29.72 16.09 24.31
C ILE A 317 29.98 15.63 25.75
N ASP A 318 29.66 14.37 26.07
CA ASP A 318 29.84 13.77 27.40
C ASP A 318 31.31 13.71 27.83
N CYS A 319 32.26 13.65 26.89
CA CYS A 319 33.69 13.75 27.19
C CYS A 319 34.12 15.13 27.73
N ARG A 320 33.37 16.20 27.48
CA ARG A 320 33.57 17.58 27.98
C ARG A 320 34.99 18.16 27.81
N ASP A 321 35.76 17.67 26.83
CA ASP A 321 37.11 18.12 26.54
C ASP A 321 37.21 18.62 25.09
N THR A 322 37.64 19.88 24.92
CA THR A 322 37.82 20.52 23.61
C THR A 322 39.23 20.36 23.05
N SER A 323 40.13 19.64 23.73
CA SER A 323 41.45 19.24 23.22
C SER A 323 41.40 17.93 22.43
N VAL A 324 40.56 16.98 22.87
CA VAL A 324 40.35 15.68 22.23
C VAL A 324 39.74 15.83 20.84
N ILE A 325 40.17 14.97 19.92
CA ILE A 325 39.64 14.86 18.56
C ILE A 325 39.28 13.42 18.21
N TRP A 326 38.37 13.28 17.25
CA TRP A 326 37.97 11.99 16.70
C TRP A 326 38.34 11.97 15.21
N PRO A 327 39.54 11.50 14.82
CA PRO A 327 39.96 11.51 13.42
C PRO A 327 39.06 10.66 12.53
N CYS A 328 38.81 11.14 11.32
CA CYS A 328 37.95 10.53 10.32
C CYS A 328 38.78 9.86 9.23
N ILE A 329 38.57 8.56 9.01
CA ILE A 329 39.22 7.73 7.99
C ILE A 329 38.13 7.07 7.13
N VAL A 330 38.34 6.93 5.81
CA VAL A 330 37.53 6.04 4.96
C VAL A 330 38.34 4.76 4.70
N PRO A 331 37.78 3.55 4.91
CA PRO A 331 38.52 2.32 4.65
C PRO A 331 38.83 2.13 3.16
N LYS A 332 40.03 1.61 2.84
CA LYS A 332 40.57 1.39 1.49
C LYS A 332 40.78 2.67 0.66
N SER A 333 40.94 3.82 1.30
CA SER A 333 41.20 5.10 0.65
C SER A 333 42.68 5.37 0.34
N GLY A 334 43.61 4.63 0.97
CA GLY A 334 45.06 4.75 0.74
C GLY A 334 45.66 3.68 -0.18
N GLN A 335 46.85 3.96 -0.74
CA GLN A 335 47.59 3.00 -1.57
C GLN A 335 48.19 1.82 -0.77
N HIS A 336 48.57 2.08 0.49
CA HIS A 336 49.18 1.09 1.38
C HIS A 336 48.54 1.10 2.78
N ASN A 337 48.39 2.29 3.38
CA ASN A 337 47.68 2.51 4.63
C ASN A 337 46.61 3.58 4.44
N ASP A 338 45.45 3.40 5.07
CA ASP A 338 44.41 4.43 5.14
C ASP A 338 44.81 5.56 6.11
N ALA A 339 44.53 6.81 5.74
CA ALA A 339 44.96 7.98 6.48
C ALA A 339 43.80 8.94 6.79
N PRO A 340 43.88 9.75 7.87
CA PRO A 340 42.79 10.62 8.25
C PRO A 340 42.69 11.84 7.32
N PHE A 341 41.47 12.11 6.85
CA PHE A 341 41.14 13.25 5.98
C PHE A 341 40.35 14.35 6.73
N GLY A 342 40.05 14.13 8.01
CA GLY A 342 39.33 15.08 8.84
C GLY A 342 39.32 14.66 10.31
N TYR A 343 38.55 15.39 11.11
CA TYR A 343 38.21 14.99 12.48
C TYR A 343 36.88 15.59 12.94
N CYS A 344 36.15 14.86 13.78
CA CYS A 344 35.07 15.40 14.58
C CYS A 344 35.63 16.07 15.84
N LYS A 345 35.07 17.23 16.21
CA LYS A 345 35.48 18.02 17.39
C LYS A 345 34.28 18.73 18.04
N LEU A 346 34.27 18.81 19.37
CA LEU A 346 33.30 19.55 20.16
C LEU A 346 33.50 21.08 19.99
N SER A 347 32.41 21.84 19.79
CA SER A 347 32.46 23.31 19.77
C SER A 347 32.86 23.85 21.16
N PRO A 348 33.59 24.98 21.28
CA PRO A 348 33.86 25.61 22.58
C PRO A 348 32.62 25.97 23.40
N ASP A 349 31.44 26.01 22.77
CA ASP A 349 30.14 26.25 23.40
C ASP A 349 29.56 24.99 24.08
N PHE A 350 30.21 23.83 23.94
CA PHE A 350 29.82 22.49 24.44
C PHE A 350 28.45 21.95 23.96
N GLN A 351 27.73 22.69 23.11
CA GLN A 351 26.39 22.30 22.62
C GLN A 351 26.40 21.47 21.32
N THR A 352 27.34 21.72 20.42
CA THR A 352 27.37 21.12 19.07
C THR A 352 28.70 20.46 18.76
N VAL A 353 28.67 19.44 17.89
CA VAL A 353 29.86 18.77 17.37
C VAL A 353 30.03 19.16 15.91
N HIS A 354 31.28 19.39 15.50
CA HIS A 354 31.64 19.77 14.15
C HIS A 354 32.51 18.72 13.47
N LEU A 355 32.19 18.42 12.22
CA LEU A 355 33.06 17.70 11.32
C LEU A 355 33.97 18.71 10.61
N HIS A 356 35.26 18.62 10.85
CA HIS A 356 36.29 19.36 10.12
C HIS A 356 36.82 18.48 8.99
N VAL A 357 36.61 18.90 7.74
CA VAL A 357 37.14 18.22 6.54
C VAL A 357 38.36 18.97 6.04
N LEU A 358 39.40 18.21 5.72
CA LEU A 358 40.78 18.63 5.53
C LEU A 358 41.39 17.83 4.34
N PRO A 359 42.65 18.08 3.96
CA PRO A 359 43.36 17.24 3.02
C PRO A 359 43.47 15.78 3.51
N TYR A 360 43.57 14.84 2.57
CA TYR A 360 43.97 13.48 2.89
C TYR A 360 45.36 13.46 3.54
N ASN A 361 45.49 12.74 4.67
CA ASN A 361 46.67 12.78 5.54
C ASN A 361 47.08 14.23 5.90
N TYR A 362 46.15 14.99 6.48
CA TYR A 362 46.39 16.38 6.88
C TYR A 362 47.54 16.58 7.88
N ARG A 363 47.97 15.51 8.57
CA ARG A 363 49.05 15.52 9.56
C ARG A 363 50.39 15.80 8.90
N GLU A 364 50.78 14.95 7.94
CA GLU A 364 52.01 15.09 7.17
C GLU A 364 52.06 16.44 6.42
N LEU A 365 50.94 16.88 5.84
CA LEU A 365 50.86 18.21 5.23
C LEU A 365 51.05 19.35 6.26
N SER A 366 50.52 19.22 7.48
CA SER A 366 50.73 20.23 8.52
C SER A 366 52.19 20.30 9.00
N GLU A 367 52.89 19.15 9.05
CA GLU A 367 54.33 19.10 9.31
C GLU A 367 55.14 19.70 8.15
N LEU A 368 54.77 19.41 6.90
CA LEU A 368 55.35 20.04 5.70
C LEU A 368 55.21 21.56 5.75
N LEU A 369 54.03 22.09 6.06
CA LEU A 369 53.78 23.54 6.22
C LEU A 369 54.59 24.14 7.38
N CYS A 370 54.67 23.45 8.52
CA CYS A 370 55.49 23.89 9.65
C CYS A 370 56.99 23.87 9.35
N SER A 371 57.47 22.92 8.55
CA SER A 371 58.90 22.82 8.19
C SER A 371 59.36 23.98 7.29
N VAL A 372 58.50 24.52 6.41
CA VAL A 372 58.80 25.77 5.68
C VAL A 372 58.94 26.94 6.65
N ARG A 373 58.06 27.02 7.65
CA ARG A 373 58.08 28.08 8.67
C ARG A 373 59.37 28.07 9.51
N LEU A 374 59.90 26.89 9.83
CA LEU A 374 61.16 26.72 10.56
C LEU A 374 62.41 27.09 9.73
N GLY A 375 62.27 27.35 8.42
CA GLY A 375 63.33 27.89 7.57
C GLY A 375 63.64 29.38 7.83
N ARG A 376 62.79 30.12 8.58
CA ARG A 376 63.14 31.43 9.14
C ARG A 376 63.65 31.24 10.57
N ASN A 377 64.88 31.68 10.82
CA ASN A 377 65.47 31.76 12.16
C ASN A 377 64.60 32.58 13.11
N TYR A 378 64.74 32.31 14.41
CA TYR A 378 64.21 33.14 15.49
C TYR A 378 64.70 34.59 15.35
N PHE A 379 63.84 35.52 14.91
CA PHE A 379 63.77 36.91 15.38
C PHE A 379 62.49 37.60 14.84
N ASN A 380 61.97 38.57 15.60
CA ASN A 380 60.94 39.55 15.24
C ASN A 380 59.61 39.03 14.65
N ILE A 381 58.66 38.78 15.55
CA ILE A 381 57.21 38.86 15.25
C ILE A 381 56.87 40.36 15.14
N GLY A 382 56.92 40.94 13.92
CA GLY A 382 56.71 42.37 13.73
C GLY A 382 56.22 42.78 12.35
N GLU A 383 56.83 42.26 11.27
CA GLU A 383 56.53 42.69 9.90
C GLU A 383 55.98 41.51 9.07
N LEU A 384 54.73 41.64 8.61
CA LEU A 384 53.93 40.54 8.06
C LEU A 384 53.23 40.89 6.74
N TYR A 385 53.82 41.80 5.97
CA TYR A 385 53.36 42.22 4.63
C TYR A 385 54.50 42.26 3.60
N ASP A 386 55.24 41.17 3.49
CA ASP A 386 56.04 40.91 2.29
C ASP A 386 55.85 39.45 1.85
N VAL A 387 55.25 39.28 0.66
CA VAL A 387 54.63 38.02 0.20
C VAL A 387 55.53 37.26 -0.77
N ASN A 388 56.56 37.91 -1.33
CA ASN A 388 57.30 37.42 -2.49
C ASN A 388 58.69 36.89 -2.10
N GLY A 389 58.78 35.69 -1.51
CA GLY A 389 60.11 35.16 -1.13
C GLY A 389 60.22 33.73 -0.57
N LEU A 390 59.23 32.86 -0.77
CA LEU A 390 59.25 31.49 -0.21
C LEU A 390 60.19 30.55 -0.99
N ARG A 391 61.49 30.55 -0.65
CA ARG A 391 62.46 29.57 -1.16
C ARG A 391 62.13 28.16 -0.69
N MET A 392 61.62 27.34 -1.60
CA MET A 392 61.38 25.91 -1.40
C MET A 392 62.74 25.19 -1.33
N THR A 393 63.06 24.49 -0.23
CA THR A 393 64.28 23.69 -0.16
C THR A 393 64.11 22.37 -0.92
N GLU A 394 65.19 21.85 -1.50
CA GLU A 394 65.19 20.57 -2.24
C GLU A 394 64.69 19.41 -1.36
N THR A 395 65.07 19.40 -0.07
CA THR A 395 64.57 18.46 0.94
C THR A 395 63.07 18.59 1.19
N TRP A 396 62.50 19.79 1.09
CA TRP A 396 61.05 19.99 1.19
C TRP A 396 60.33 19.54 -0.09
N ILE A 397 60.88 19.85 -1.27
CA ILE A 397 60.34 19.41 -2.57
C ILE A 397 60.30 17.88 -2.65
N SER A 398 61.37 17.21 -2.18
CA SER A 398 61.42 15.75 -2.06
C SER A 398 60.30 15.21 -1.15
N LYS A 399 60.14 15.75 0.06
CA LYS A 399 59.07 15.31 0.97
C LYS A 399 57.67 15.60 0.42
N LEU A 400 57.44 16.76 -0.21
CA LEU A 400 56.17 17.06 -0.88
C LEU A 400 55.90 16.05 -2.01
N THR A 401 56.92 15.68 -2.79
CA THR A 401 56.77 14.71 -3.88
C THR A 401 56.35 13.34 -3.34
N ASN A 402 56.98 12.90 -2.24
CA ASN A 402 56.61 11.67 -1.54
C ASN A 402 55.17 11.71 -1.01
N TYR A 403 54.76 12.80 -0.37
CA TYR A 403 53.38 13.03 0.08
C TYR A 403 52.39 13.02 -1.10
N LEU A 404 52.69 13.72 -2.20
CA LEU A 404 51.84 13.70 -3.40
C LEU A 404 51.70 12.29 -3.99
N THR A 405 52.74 11.44 -3.93
CA THR A 405 52.63 10.03 -4.34
C THR A 405 51.84 9.14 -3.38
N SER A 406 51.61 9.55 -2.13
CA SER A 406 50.87 8.73 -1.15
C SER A 406 49.36 9.02 -1.11
N ILE A 407 48.92 10.16 -1.65
CA ILE A 407 47.52 10.61 -1.61
C ILE A 407 46.74 10.28 -2.91
N PRO A 408 45.40 10.18 -2.85
CA PRO A 408 44.58 10.05 -4.05
C PRO A 408 44.70 11.25 -4.99
N ARG A 409 44.93 11.00 -6.27
CA ARG A 409 45.25 12.02 -7.29
C ARG A 409 44.24 13.16 -7.41
N TYR A 410 42.96 12.95 -7.08
CA TYR A 410 41.93 14.00 -7.11
C TYR A 410 42.16 15.14 -6.10
N TYR A 411 42.97 14.94 -5.05
CA TYR A 411 43.36 16.02 -4.13
C TYR A 411 44.34 17.03 -4.75
N TYR A 412 45.03 16.74 -5.86
CA TYR A 412 46.03 17.65 -6.43
C TYR A 412 45.44 19.02 -6.81
N VAL A 413 44.22 19.06 -7.33
CA VAL A 413 43.55 20.31 -7.75
C VAL A 413 43.13 21.19 -6.55
N PRO A 414 42.46 20.65 -5.50
CA PRO A 414 42.31 21.35 -4.22
C PRO A 414 43.64 21.81 -3.62
N ILE A 415 44.66 20.93 -3.56
CA ILE A 415 45.96 21.24 -2.95
C ILE A 415 46.66 22.41 -3.68
N SER A 416 46.68 22.44 -5.01
CA SER A 416 47.22 23.58 -5.77
C SER A 416 46.52 24.89 -5.39
N LYS A 417 45.18 24.89 -5.37
CA LYS A 417 44.37 26.06 -5.00
C LYS A 417 44.56 26.50 -3.54
N ALA A 418 44.91 25.58 -2.64
CA ALA A 418 45.25 25.91 -1.25
C ALA A 418 46.64 26.54 -1.16
N PHE A 419 47.63 25.98 -1.86
CA PHE A 419 48.97 26.54 -1.97
C PHE A 419 48.97 27.93 -2.63
N GLU A 420 48.18 28.14 -3.68
CA GLU A 420 47.97 29.45 -4.32
C GLU A 420 47.43 30.49 -3.32
N ARG A 421 46.47 30.13 -2.46
CA ARG A 421 45.95 31.00 -1.38
C ARG A 421 46.97 31.28 -0.28
N LEU A 422 47.93 30.38 -0.07
CA LEU A 422 49.07 30.57 0.84
C LEU A 422 50.24 31.34 0.18
N GLY A 423 50.12 31.76 -1.07
CA GLY A 423 51.17 32.48 -1.82
C GLY A 423 52.15 31.59 -2.59
N PHE A 424 52.04 30.27 -2.49
CA PHE A 424 52.88 29.30 -3.22
C PHE A 424 52.32 29.05 -4.63
N GLN A 425 52.62 29.94 -5.58
CA GLN A 425 52.20 29.77 -6.98
C GLN A 425 53.03 28.68 -7.70
N GLY A 426 52.38 27.87 -8.54
CA GLY A 426 53.05 26.99 -9.50
C GLY A 426 53.73 25.73 -8.94
N VAL A 427 53.58 25.42 -7.65
CA VAL A 427 54.22 24.25 -7.00
C VAL A 427 53.85 22.91 -7.67
N ILE A 428 52.59 22.75 -8.08
CA ILE A 428 52.15 21.62 -8.90
C ILE A 428 52.04 22.10 -10.35
N LYS A 429 52.84 21.53 -11.25
CA LYS A 429 52.83 21.91 -12.67
C LYS A 429 51.45 21.63 -13.32
N PRO A 430 50.91 22.55 -14.15
CA PRO A 430 49.63 22.33 -14.85
C PRO A 430 49.57 21.05 -15.70
N GLU A 431 50.71 20.58 -16.21
CA GLU A 431 50.83 19.30 -16.93
C GLU A 431 50.50 18.07 -16.07
N VAL A 432 50.79 18.12 -14.76
CA VAL A 432 50.44 17.05 -13.81
C VAL A 432 48.94 17.11 -13.48
N LEU A 433 48.37 18.32 -13.42
CA LEU A 433 46.94 18.56 -13.22
C LEU A 433 46.08 18.19 -14.44
N SER A 434 46.62 18.29 -15.67
CA SER A 434 45.90 17.86 -16.87
C SER A 434 45.93 16.33 -17.05
N ARG A 435 47.09 15.71 -16.78
CA ARG A 435 47.33 14.25 -16.82
C ARG A 435 46.74 13.47 -15.64
N THR A 436 46.16 14.13 -14.63
CA THR A 436 45.66 13.47 -13.40
C THR A 436 44.67 12.33 -13.64
N PHE A 437 43.87 12.43 -14.72
CA PHE A 437 42.93 11.39 -15.18
C PHE A 437 42.96 11.25 -16.69
N SER A 438 42.74 10.03 -17.18
CA SER A 438 42.72 9.72 -18.61
C SER A 438 41.58 10.44 -19.35
N PHE A 439 41.76 10.66 -20.65
CA PHE A 439 40.73 11.24 -21.52
C PHE A 439 39.52 10.30 -21.65
N GLN A 440 39.75 8.99 -21.69
CA GLN A 440 38.70 7.97 -21.72
C GLN A 440 37.79 8.04 -20.49
N PHE A 441 38.36 8.19 -19.29
CA PHE A 441 37.60 8.34 -18.04
C PHE A 441 36.69 9.56 -18.05
N LYS A 442 37.24 10.73 -18.41
CA LYS A 442 36.49 12.00 -18.49
C LYS A 442 35.33 11.90 -19.49
N ASN A 443 35.58 11.32 -20.66
CA ASN A 443 34.56 11.10 -21.68
C ASN A 443 33.50 10.06 -21.28
N GLY A 444 33.87 9.05 -20.49
CA GLY A 444 32.94 8.04 -19.95
C GLY A 444 31.89 8.69 -19.04
N LEU A 445 32.33 9.50 -18.07
CA LEU A 445 31.42 10.25 -17.19
C LEU A 445 30.54 11.24 -17.97
N GLN A 446 31.12 12.00 -18.91
CA GLN A 446 30.35 12.92 -19.77
C GLN A 446 29.33 12.18 -20.65
N ARG A 447 29.66 10.98 -21.15
CA ARG A 447 28.72 10.13 -21.89
C ARG A 447 27.56 9.68 -21.02
N HIS A 448 27.81 9.28 -19.77
CA HIS A 448 26.72 8.96 -18.83
C HIS A 448 25.83 10.17 -18.54
N GLN A 449 26.40 11.37 -18.35
CA GLN A 449 25.65 12.62 -18.17
C GLN A 449 24.77 12.94 -19.39
N HIS A 450 25.33 12.88 -20.61
CA HIS A 450 24.57 13.13 -21.84
C HIS A 450 23.47 12.07 -22.08
N CYS A 451 23.74 10.80 -21.77
CA CYS A 451 22.70 9.76 -21.81
C CYS A 451 21.60 10.00 -20.78
N ALA A 452 21.94 10.46 -19.57
CA ALA A 452 20.95 10.82 -18.54
C ALA A 452 20.10 12.02 -18.96
N GLN A 453 20.71 13.05 -19.57
CA GLN A 453 19.97 14.16 -20.17
C GLN A 453 18.99 13.69 -21.25
N ALA A 454 19.42 12.82 -22.18
CA ALA A 454 18.57 12.32 -23.25
C ALA A 454 17.40 11.45 -22.73
N GLU A 455 17.64 10.59 -21.72
CA GLU A 455 16.55 9.83 -21.09
C GLU A 455 15.59 10.73 -20.29
N TYR A 456 16.09 11.79 -19.65
CA TYR A 456 15.27 12.78 -18.96
C TYR A 456 14.41 13.62 -19.92
N GLU A 457 14.98 14.10 -21.02
CA GLU A 457 14.24 14.84 -22.06
C GLU A 457 13.24 13.96 -22.80
N LYS A 458 13.50 12.65 -22.88
CA LYS A 458 12.48 11.67 -23.26
C LYS A 458 11.40 11.55 -22.18
N LEU A 459 11.75 11.37 -20.91
CA LEU A 459 10.81 11.21 -19.80
C LEU A 459 9.84 12.40 -19.65
N VAL A 460 10.34 13.62 -19.79
CA VAL A 460 9.52 14.85 -19.81
C VAL A 460 8.47 14.80 -20.93
N ARG A 461 8.86 14.27 -22.10
CA ARG A 461 8.00 14.11 -23.28
C ARG A 461 7.00 12.98 -23.13
N ASP A 462 7.45 11.77 -22.76
CA ASP A 462 6.60 10.61 -22.47
C ASP A 462 5.46 11.01 -21.50
N VAL A 463 5.77 11.76 -20.43
CA VAL A 463 4.79 12.22 -19.44
C VAL A 463 3.86 13.33 -19.96
N SER A 464 4.31 14.13 -20.93
CA SER A 464 3.47 15.16 -21.59
C SER A 464 2.54 14.58 -22.65
N GLU A 465 2.94 13.50 -23.33
CA GLU A 465 2.15 12.80 -24.35
C GLU A 465 1.19 11.76 -23.76
N ALA A 466 1.39 11.35 -22.50
CA ALA A 466 0.61 10.34 -21.79
C ALA A 466 -0.85 10.69 -21.42
N GLU A 467 -1.33 11.91 -21.75
CA GLU A 467 -2.78 12.19 -21.73
C GLU A 467 -3.52 11.58 -22.94
N SER A 468 -2.79 10.98 -23.91
CA SER A 468 -3.38 10.26 -25.04
C SER A 468 -3.74 8.80 -24.71
N VAL A 469 -4.90 8.34 -25.19
CA VAL A 469 -5.43 6.98 -24.95
C VAL A 469 -4.59 5.93 -25.71
N PRO A 470 -4.18 4.81 -25.09
CA PRO A 470 -3.33 3.81 -25.74
C PRO A 470 -4.01 3.15 -26.95
N LEU A 471 -3.28 3.10 -28.06
CA LEU A 471 -3.69 2.47 -29.32
C LEU A 471 -3.20 1.02 -29.35
N VAL A 472 -4.11 0.06 -29.53
CA VAL A 472 -3.76 -1.37 -29.61
C VAL A 472 -3.56 -1.75 -31.08
N ARG A 473 -2.30 -1.90 -31.49
CA ARG A 473 -1.97 -2.49 -32.80
C ARG A 473 -1.93 -4.01 -32.69
N VAL A 474 -2.74 -4.69 -33.50
CA VAL A 474 -2.73 -6.15 -33.62
C VAL A 474 -1.59 -6.56 -34.58
N PRO A 475 -0.81 -7.62 -34.30
CA PRO A 475 0.20 -8.10 -35.23
C PRO A 475 -0.39 -8.45 -36.60
N LYS A 476 0.19 -7.90 -37.68
CA LYS A 476 -0.32 -8.07 -39.05
C LYS A 476 -0.47 -9.53 -39.49
N ILE A 477 0.37 -10.42 -38.96
CA ILE A 477 0.37 -11.87 -39.25
C ILE A 477 -0.94 -12.54 -38.80
N SER A 478 -1.72 -11.92 -37.92
CA SER A 478 -2.96 -12.45 -37.36
C SER A 478 -4.25 -12.02 -38.10
N LEU A 479 -4.15 -11.27 -39.20
CA LEU A 479 -5.31 -10.68 -39.90
C LEU A 479 -5.39 -11.11 -41.38
N PRO A 480 -6.57 -11.54 -41.88
CA PRO A 480 -6.80 -11.73 -43.32
C PRO A 480 -6.59 -10.43 -44.10
N THR A 481 -6.11 -10.53 -45.35
CA THR A 481 -5.62 -9.39 -46.17
C THR A 481 -6.64 -8.27 -46.40
N LEU A 482 -7.95 -8.57 -46.34
CA LEU A 482 -9.02 -7.58 -46.45
C LEU A 482 -9.17 -6.67 -45.21
N LEU A 483 -8.60 -7.06 -44.07
CA LEU A 483 -8.72 -6.38 -42.77
C LEU A 483 -7.46 -5.59 -42.36
N GLU A 484 -6.40 -5.52 -43.19
CA GLU A 484 -5.19 -4.74 -42.86
C GLU A 484 -5.48 -3.27 -42.52
N LYS A 485 -6.52 -2.68 -43.12
CA LYS A 485 -6.99 -1.31 -42.86
C LYS A 485 -7.57 -1.10 -41.45
N PHE A 486 -7.80 -2.18 -40.69
CA PHE A 486 -8.26 -2.17 -39.30
C PHE A 486 -7.17 -2.62 -38.30
N SER A 487 -5.90 -2.62 -38.71
CA SER A 487 -4.76 -3.00 -37.84
C SER A 487 -4.51 -2.07 -36.64
N GLU A 488 -5.25 -0.95 -36.54
CA GLU A 488 -5.23 0.00 -35.43
C GLU A 488 -6.56 -0.02 -34.67
N LEU A 489 -6.69 -0.90 -33.66
CA LEU A 489 -7.86 -0.95 -32.80
C LEU A 489 -7.68 0.03 -31.64
N ARG A 490 -8.48 1.10 -31.65
CA ARG A 490 -8.63 1.99 -30.49
C ARG A 490 -9.33 1.20 -29.38
N ALA A 491 -8.78 1.22 -28.16
CA ALA A 491 -9.25 0.35 -27.08
C ALA A 491 -10.73 0.60 -26.72
N PHE A 492 -11.59 -0.38 -26.97
CA PHE A 492 -12.99 -0.38 -26.50
C PHE A 492 -13.03 -0.55 -24.98
N GLY A 493 -13.04 0.57 -24.24
CA GLY A 493 -13.07 0.53 -22.77
C GLY A 493 -13.07 1.89 -22.09
N THR A 494 -12.59 2.95 -22.74
CA THR A 494 -12.68 4.33 -22.23
C THR A 494 -13.33 5.26 -23.25
N VAL A 495 -14.67 5.26 -23.25
CA VAL A 495 -15.39 6.48 -23.62
C VAL A 495 -15.13 7.48 -22.49
N VAL A 496 -14.14 8.35 -22.70
CA VAL A 496 -14.08 9.62 -21.98
C VAL A 496 -15.43 10.29 -22.19
N GLU A 497 -16.18 10.60 -21.11
CA GLU A 497 -17.40 11.39 -21.29
C GLU A 497 -17.02 12.70 -21.98
N PRO A 498 -17.61 13.02 -23.14
CA PRO A 498 -17.22 14.21 -23.88
C PRO A 498 -17.52 15.44 -23.02
N SER A 499 -16.47 16.11 -22.53
CA SER A 499 -16.58 17.42 -21.87
C SER A 499 -17.44 18.35 -22.73
N GLY A 500 -18.34 19.12 -22.10
CA GLY A 500 -19.51 19.72 -22.77
C GLY A 500 -19.26 20.38 -24.13
N ARG A 501 -18.07 20.99 -24.30
CA ARG A 501 -17.49 21.49 -25.57
C ARG A 501 -17.83 20.64 -26.81
N MET A 502 -17.62 19.33 -26.75
CA MET A 502 -17.76 18.42 -27.91
C MET A 502 -19.20 18.23 -28.41
N LEU A 503 -20.22 18.64 -27.63
CA LEU A 503 -21.63 18.46 -28.01
C LEU A 503 -22.00 19.17 -29.31
N TYR A 504 -21.48 20.39 -29.51
CA TYR A 504 -21.75 21.20 -30.70
C TYR A 504 -20.80 20.89 -31.86
N GLU A 505 -19.62 20.33 -31.59
CA GLU A 505 -18.58 20.06 -32.59
C GLU A 505 -18.75 18.71 -33.30
N ASN A 506 -19.23 17.68 -32.60
CA ASN A 506 -19.30 16.32 -33.12
C ASN A 506 -20.74 15.76 -33.08
N PRO A 507 -21.42 15.61 -34.23
CA PRO A 507 -22.79 15.07 -34.31
C PRO A 507 -22.98 13.70 -33.64
N CYS A 508 -21.93 12.86 -33.59
CA CYS A 508 -21.98 11.54 -32.97
C CYS A 508 -21.98 11.56 -31.44
N SER A 509 -21.68 12.71 -30.81
CA SER A 509 -21.74 12.87 -29.34
C SER A 509 -23.18 12.97 -28.81
N VAL A 510 -24.15 13.33 -29.67
CA VAL A 510 -25.52 13.60 -29.24
C VAL A 510 -26.32 12.31 -29.13
N SER A 511 -26.54 11.87 -27.90
CA SER A 511 -27.41 10.73 -27.59
C SER A 511 -28.77 10.84 -28.31
N ARG A 512 -29.16 9.76 -29.01
CA ARG A 512 -30.41 9.65 -29.79
C ARG A 512 -31.67 10.06 -29.00
N ARG A 513 -31.69 9.84 -27.68
CA ARG A 513 -32.78 10.25 -26.76
C ARG A 513 -32.85 11.77 -26.55
N LYS A 514 -31.71 12.48 -26.63
CA LYS A 514 -31.62 13.95 -26.53
C LYS A 514 -31.76 14.66 -27.88
N LEU A 515 -31.43 14.00 -29.00
CA LEU A 515 -31.34 14.58 -30.35
C LEU A 515 -32.53 15.50 -30.72
N ARG A 516 -33.78 15.05 -30.56
CA ARG A 516 -34.99 15.88 -30.88
C ARG A 516 -35.09 17.19 -30.06
N LYS A 517 -34.45 17.28 -28.89
CA LYS A 517 -34.42 18.49 -28.04
C LYS A 517 -33.19 19.37 -28.26
N VAL A 518 -32.16 18.84 -28.92
CA VAL A 518 -30.88 19.52 -29.15
C VAL A 518 -30.77 20.01 -30.60
N LEU A 519 -31.33 19.28 -31.57
CA LEU A 519 -31.28 19.65 -32.98
C LEU A 519 -31.96 21.00 -33.32
N PRO A 520 -33.06 21.42 -32.66
CA PRO A 520 -33.54 22.81 -32.77
C PRO A 520 -32.51 23.82 -32.26
N LYS A 521 -31.94 23.60 -31.06
CA LYS A 521 -30.91 24.48 -30.50
C LYS A 521 -29.65 24.59 -31.37
N PHE A 522 -29.24 23.49 -32.03
CA PHE A 522 -28.16 23.50 -32.99
C PHE A 522 -28.47 24.39 -34.19
N ARG A 523 -29.71 24.34 -34.69
CA ARG A 523 -30.17 25.24 -35.75
C ARG A 523 -30.20 26.68 -35.25
N ASP A 524 -30.86 26.97 -34.12
CA ASP A 524 -30.95 28.31 -33.54
C ASP A 524 -29.55 28.92 -33.28
N ASN A 525 -28.57 28.09 -32.90
CA ASN A 525 -27.18 28.50 -32.67
C ASN A 525 -26.39 28.65 -33.98
N LEU A 526 -26.59 27.76 -34.98
CA LEU A 526 -25.99 27.89 -36.31
C LEU A 526 -26.50 29.15 -37.02
N ASP A 527 -27.82 29.37 -37.00
CA ASP A 527 -28.47 30.55 -37.55
C ASP A 527 -27.93 31.81 -36.82
N SER A 528 -27.81 31.79 -35.47
CA SER A 528 -27.13 32.86 -34.70
C SER A 528 -25.67 33.11 -35.13
N ILE A 529 -24.90 32.05 -35.43
CA ILE A 529 -23.49 32.17 -35.85
C ILE A 529 -23.38 32.72 -37.27
N LEU A 530 -24.30 32.34 -38.17
CA LEU A 530 -24.38 32.88 -39.54
C LEU A 530 -24.81 34.35 -39.54
N ASP A 531 -25.67 34.76 -38.61
CA ASP A 531 -26.01 36.16 -38.32
C ASP A 531 -24.88 36.93 -37.59
N GLY A 532 -23.71 36.32 -37.38
CA GLY A 532 -22.54 36.94 -36.75
C GLY A 532 -22.58 37.01 -35.21
N VAL A 533 -23.65 36.51 -34.58
CA VAL A 533 -23.85 36.51 -33.12
C VAL A 533 -23.16 35.30 -32.49
N GLY A 534 -21.83 35.30 -32.52
CA GLY A 534 -21.02 34.26 -31.85
C GLY A 534 -21.26 34.22 -30.34
N ARG A 535 -21.74 33.08 -29.82
CA ARG A 535 -22.01 32.88 -28.39
C ARG A 535 -20.87 32.11 -27.70
N PRO A 536 -20.18 32.69 -26.69
CA PRO A 536 -19.24 31.94 -25.85
C PRO A 536 -19.93 31.07 -24.76
N MET A 537 -21.23 31.31 -24.51
CA MET A 537 -21.88 31.07 -23.21
C MET A 537 -22.11 29.61 -22.81
N ASP A 538 -22.07 28.64 -23.74
CA ASP A 538 -22.26 27.22 -23.42
C ASP A 538 -20.95 26.50 -23.01
N SER A 539 -19.86 27.25 -22.80
CA SER A 539 -18.63 26.72 -22.22
C SER A 539 -18.72 26.66 -20.69
N GLU A 540 -18.76 25.45 -20.13
CA GLU A 540 -18.78 25.19 -18.67
C GLU A 540 -17.58 25.83 -17.94
N ASP A 541 -16.50 26.09 -18.68
CA ASP A 541 -15.33 26.86 -18.25
C ASP A 541 -15.68 28.25 -17.69
N ILE A 542 -16.74 28.91 -18.18
CA ILE A 542 -17.21 30.21 -17.66
C ILE A 542 -17.69 30.08 -16.21
N HIS A 543 -18.23 28.93 -15.82
CA HIS A 543 -18.66 28.67 -14.44
C HIS A 543 -17.50 28.28 -13.50
N SER A 544 -16.29 28.05 -14.03
CA SER A 544 -15.06 27.84 -13.24
C SER A 544 -14.08 29.03 -13.28
N GLN A 545 -14.39 30.08 -14.05
CA GLN A 545 -13.55 31.27 -14.21
C GLN A 545 -13.36 32.02 -12.88
N ALA A 546 -12.14 32.52 -12.64
CA ALA A 546 -11.84 33.28 -11.43
C ALA A 546 -12.48 34.68 -11.45
N LEU A 547 -12.96 35.16 -10.30
CA LEU A 547 -13.53 36.51 -10.13
C LEU A 547 -12.60 37.67 -10.55
N SER A 548 -11.29 37.44 -10.60
CA SER A 548 -10.30 38.38 -11.14
C SER A 548 -10.31 38.51 -12.67
N GLU A 549 -10.84 37.51 -13.38
CA GLU A 549 -10.82 37.36 -14.84
C GLU A 549 -12.19 37.67 -15.46
N MET A 550 -13.28 37.43 -14.73
CA MET A 550 -14.68 37.70 -15.12
C MET A 550 -15.00 39.16 -15.50
N GLY A 551 -14.03 40.07 -15.44
CA GLY A 551 -14.15 41.48 -15.80
C GLY A 551 -13.04 42.00 -16.73
N ASP A 552 -12.28 41.12 -17.40
CA ASP A 552 -11.20 41.55 -18.29
C ASP A 552 -11.71 41.92 -19.69
N TYR A 553 -12.25 43.15 -19.78
CA TYR A 553 -12.99 43.66 -20.93
C TYR A 553 -12.23 43.60 -22.27
N ALA A 554 -10.89 43.61 -22.25
CA ALA A 554 -10.05 43.46 -23.44
C ALA A 554 -10.32 42.13 -24.16
N ASN A 555 -10.37 41.01 -23.43
CA ASN A 555 -10.63 39.70 -24.03
C ASN A 555 -12.03 39.63 -24.65
N TYR A 556 -13.01 40.30 -24.06
CA TYR A 556 -14.38 40.37 -24.60
C TYR A 556 -14.46 41.27 -25.85
N ARG A 557 -13.67 42.35 -25.88
CA ARG A 557 -13.61 43.33 -26.98
C ARG A 557 -12.91 42.80 -28.23
N TYR A 558 -11.85 42.00 -28.08
CA TYR A 558 -11.13 41.40 -29.22
C TYR A 558 -11.66 40.00 -29.63
N ALA A 559 -12.63 39.43 -28.91
CA ALA A 559 -13.23 38.12 -29.25
C ALA A 559 -14.33 38.20 -30.32
N GLN A 560 -14.76 39.40 -30.75
CA GLN A 560 -15.63 39.52 -31.92
C GLN A 560 -14.81 39.28 -33.19
N PRO A 561 -15.29 38.45 -34.13
CA PRO A 561 -14.61 38.26 -35.41
C PRO A 561 -14.74 39.55 -36.24
N HIS A 562 -13.70 40.37 -36.23
CA HIS A 562 -13.59 41.49 -37.14
C HIS A 562 -13.68 40.97 -38.59
N ILE A 563 -14.77 41.33 -39.27
CA ILE A 563 -14.77 41.43 -40.74
C ILE A 563 -13.57 42.30 -41.08
N ALA A 564 -12.59 41.75 -41.78
CA ALA A 564 -11.33 42.44 -42.05
C ALA A 564 -11.63 43.77 -42.78
N PRO A 565 -11.43 44.94 -42.14
CA PRO A 565 -11.79 46.20 -42.76
C PRO A 565 -10.87 46.43 -43.96
N LEU A 566 -11.46 46.87 -45.08
CA LEU A 566 -10.69 47.26 -46.26
C LEU A 566 -9.72 48.37 -45.84
N ARG A 567 -8.41 48.11 -46.03
CA ARG A 567 -7.26 48.86 -45.47
C ARG A 567 -7.52 50.38 -45.38
N GLU A 568 -7.89 50.84 -44.19
CA GLU A 568 -7.94 52.27 -43.89
C GLU A 568 -6.53 52.86 -43.92
N LEU A 569 -6.36 54.02 -44.56
CA LEU A 569 -5.05 54.52 -44.97
C LEU A 569 -4.33 55.42 -43.95
N MET A 570 -4.93 55.67 -42.78
CA MET A 570 -4.29 56.37 -41.66
C MET A 570 -4.79 55.80 -40.32
N PRO A 571 -3.91 55.42 -39.37
CA PRO A 571 -4.32 55.00 -38.04
C PRO A 571 -4.70 56.22 -37.19
N THR A 572 -5.87 56.18 -36.56
CA THR A 572 -6.24 57.16 -35.51
C THR A 572 -5.69 56.70 -34.15
N PRO A 573 -5.29 57.63 -33.26
CA PRO A 573 -4.66 57.26 -31.98
C PRO A 573 -5.64 56.54 -31.05
N GLU A 574 -5.21 55.40 -30.54
CA GLU A 574 -6.03 54.52 -29.69
C GLU A 574 -6.34 55.20 -28.33
N ARG A 575 -7.63 55.42 -28.06
CA ARG A 575 -8.08 55.95 -26.76
C ARG A 575 -7.92 54.87 -25.68
N VAL A 576 -7.06 55.14 -24.70
CA VAL A 576 -6.91 54.31 -23.49
C VAL A 576 -8.26 54.13 -22.82
N ASP A 577 -8.70 52.87 -22.70
CA ASP A 577 -10.02 52.53 -22.15
C ASP A 577 -10.08 52.85 -20.64
N THR A 578 -11.12 53.55 -20.23
CA THR A 578 -11.29 54.01 -18.84
C THR A 578 -12.11 53.04 -17.98
N PHE A 579 -12.73 52.02 -18.57
CA PHE A 579 -13.39 50.95 -17.85
C PHE A 579 -12.49 49.71 -17.74
N GLY A 580 -12.11 49.34 -16.52
CA GLY A 580 -11.29 48.16 -16.25
C GLY A 580 -11.46 47.63 -14.83
N ASN A 581 -11.32 46.31 -14.67
CA ASN A 581 -11.57 45.60 -13.41
C ASN A 581 -10.77 46.21 -12.23
N PRO A 582 -11.43 46.70 -11.16
CA PRO A 582 -10.75 47.32 -10.00
C PRO A 582 -9.86 46.35 -9.21
N PHE A 583 -9.98 45.03 -9.45
CA PHE A 583 -9.14 44.01 -8.82
C PHE A 583 -7.85 43.69 -9.61
N ARG A 584 -7.69 44.14 -10.87
CA ARG A 584 -6.41 44.03 -11.59
C ARG A 584 -5.41 45.05 -11.04
N ARG A 585 -4.41 44.57 -10.28
CA ARG A 585 -3.23 45.38 -9.92
C ARG A 585 -2.47 45.75 -11.19
N LYS A 586 -2.41 47.05 -11.52
CA LYS A 586 -1.74 47.56 -12.73
C LYS A 586 -0.21 47.43 -12.63
N SER A 587 0.33 46.29 -13.04
CA SER A 587 1.74 46.18 -13.42
C SER A 587 1.93 46.83 -14.79
N ASN A 588 2.85 47.80 -14.89
CA ASN A 588 3.28 48.48 -16.11
C ASN A 588 2.20 49.33 -16.80
N ALA A 589 1.88 50.48 -16.21
CA ALA A 589 1.66 51.68 -17.02
C ALA A 589 3.05 52.29 -17.31
N GLY A 590 3.49 52.30 -18.57
CA GLY A 590 4.79 52.82 -18.96
C GLY A 590 4.81 54.35 -18.91
N PHE A 591 5.67 54.93 -18.07
CA PHE A 591 5.91 56.37 -18.07
C PHE A 591 7.06 56.67 -19.04
N VAL A 592 6.72 56.96 -20.30
CA VAL A 592 7.69 57.41 -21.30
C VAL A 592 7.88 58.92 -21.14
N VAL A 593 9.08 59.31 -20.71
CA VAL A 593 9.67 60.61 -21.02
C VAL A 593 11.04 60.29 -21.59
N ASP A 594 11.23 60.67 -22.84
CA ASP A 594 12.51 60.69 -23.54
C ASP A 594 12.95 62.16 -23.64
N GLU A 595 14.23 62.44 -23.41
CA GLU A 595 15.08 63.28 -24.27
C GLU A 595 16.48 63.54 -23.65
N VAL A 596 17.50 62.97 -24.29
CA VAL A 596 18.70 63.65 -24.83
C VAL A 596 19.71 64.38 -23.90
N SER A 597 21.00 64.17 -24.23
CA SER A 597 22.24 64.95 -23.89
C SER A 597 22.82 64.82 -22.46
N VAL A 598 24.15 64.75 -22.24
CA VAL A 598 25.35 64.72 -23.13
C VAL A 598 26.50 63.90 -22.48
N ASP A 599 27.39 63.34 -23.32
CA ASP A 599 28.87 63.18 -23.27
C ASP A 599 29.61 63.07 -21.90
N ASP A 600 30.62 62.22 -21.67
CA ASP A 600 31.20 61.03 -22.35
C ASP A 600 31.87 60.14 -21.24
N VAL A 601 33.01 59.41 -21.26
CA VAL A 601 34.17 59.19 -22.15
C VAL A 601 34.77 57.79 -21.92
N GLY A 602 35.30 57.15 -22.97
CA GLY A 602 36.35 56.11 -22.85
C GLY A 602 35.97 54.67 -23.23
N PHE A 603 36.91 53.97 -23.87
CA PHE A 603 36.70 52.62 -24.46
C PHE A 603 37.34 51.48 -23.64
N SER A 604 36.91 50.26 -23.99
CA SER A 604 37.50 48.93 -23.76
C SER A 604 37.51 48.30 -22.34
N GLY A 605 37.16 47.00 -22.33
CA GLY A 605 37.57 46.02 -21.32
C GLY A 605 38.42 44.93 -22.01
N PRO A 606 38.46 43.67 -21.52
CA PRO A 606 37.73 43.12 -20.36
C PRO A 606 38.56 42.24 -19.39
N SER A 607 38.29 42.29 -18.08
CA SER A 607 38.46 41.12 -17.18
C SER A 607 37.92 41.32 -15.75
N SER A 608 37.54 40.19 -15.13
CA SER A 608 37.55 39.87 -13.69
C SER A 608 36.86 40.78 -12.64
N SER A 609 35.75 40.27 -12.10
CA SER A 609 35.41 40.14 -10.66
C SER A 609 35.52 41.31 -9.67
N SER A 610 34.37 41.67 -9.07
CA SER A 610 34.17 41.90 -7.62
C SER A 610 32.63 41.96 -7.37
N SER A 611 32.00 41.27 -6.43
CA SER A 611 32.20 41.02 -4.99
C SER A 611 31.73 42.17 -4.08
N LEU A 612 30.59 41.93 -3.41
CA LEU A 612 30.25 42.31 -2.03
C LEU A 612 30.53 43.75 -1.53
N THR A 613 29.47 44.45 -1.12
CA THR A 613 29.22 44.96 0.26
C THR A 613 27.83 45.60 0.28
N VAL A 614 26.87 45.28 1.16
CA VAL A 614 26.87 45.19 2.64
C VAL A 614 27.18 46.52 3.32
N ARG A 615 26.14 47.27 3.73
CA ARG A 615 26.23 48.14 4.92
C ARG A 615 24.89 48.35 5.65
N LYS A 616 24.99 48.17 6.97
CA LYS A 616 23.97 48.19 8.04
C LYS A 616 23.02 49.40 8.06
N ARG A 617 21.76 49.15 8.44
CA ARG A 617 20.87 49.92 9.36
C ARG A 617 19.55 49.13 9.53
N SER A 618 18.75 49.23 10.59
CA SER A 618 18.97 49.49 12.02
C SER A 618 17.66 49.14 12.76
N SER A 619 17.70 48.75 14.02
CA SER A 619 16.52 48.29 14.78
C SER A 619 15.58 49.43 15.22
N ILE A 620 14.27 49.15 15.30
CA ILE A 620 13.27 49.81 16.16
C ILE A 620 12.08 48.85 16.40
N LYS A 621 11.25 49.15 17.40
CA LYS A 621 10.40 48.20 18.14
C LYS A 621 9.07 47.84 17.48
N SER A 622 8.45 46.81 18.05
CA SER A 622 7.03 46.46 17.98
C SER A 622 6.06 47.65 18.02
N GLY A 623 5.00 47.59 17.22
CA GLY A 623 3.84 48.48 17.30
C GLY A 623 2.59 47.80 16.75
N GLU A 624 1.53 47.75 17.55
CA GLU A 624 0.24 47.19 17.16
C GLU A 624 -0.48 48.11 16.14
N LYS A 625 -1.17 47.52 15.16
CA LYS A 625 -2.27 48.18 14.42
C LYS A 625 -3.40 47.15 14.25
N ALA A 626 -4.41 47.19 15.12
CA ALA A 626 -5.55 48.12 15.10
C ALA A 626 -6.58 47.75 14.04
N ARG A 627 -7.76 47.29 14.51
CA ARG A 627 -8.94 47.04 13.67
C ARG A 627 -9.59 48.37 13.28
N GLY A 628 -10.21 48.43 12.11
CA GLY A 628 -11.07 49.57 11.72
C GLY A 628 -12.31 49.68 12.62
N PRO A 629 -12.89 50.89 12.78
CA PRO A 629 -13.99 51.13 13.71
C PRO A 629 -15.32 50.55 13.21
N ILE A 630 -16.14 50.09 14.15
CA ILE A 630 -17.56 49.73 13.96
C ILE A 630 -18.41 50.89 14.53
N PRO A 631 -19.54 51.28 13.90
CA PRO A 631 -20.36 52.40 14.36
C PRO A 631 -20.88 52.25 15.82
N PRO A 632 -20.97 53.35 16.59
CA PRO A 632 -21.27 53.29 18.02
C PRO A 632 -22.77 53.23 18.34
N HIS A 633 -23.44 52.12 18.01
CA HIS A 633 -24.64 51.68 18.72
C HIS A 633 -24.96 50.20 18.52
N VAL A 634 -24.77 49.42 19.58
CA VAL A 634 -25.64 48.34 20.09
C VAL A 634 -24.85 47.68 21.24
N LYS A 635 -25.46 47.60 22.42
CA LYS A 635 -24.82 46.97 23.59
C LYS A 635 -25.06 45.46 23.55
N PHE A 636 -24.02 44.67 23.75
CA PHE A 636 -24.18 43.23 24.00
C PHE A 636 -24.95 43.00 25.30
N SER A 637 -25.90 42.07 25.27
CA SER A 637 -26.40 41.39 26.47
C SER A 637 -26.21 39.89 26.29
N THR A 638 -25.69 39.24 27.33
CA THR A 638 -25.40 37.80 27.35
C THR A 638 -26.66 36.98 27.64
N MET A 639 -26.75 35.77 27.08
CA MET A 639 -27.08 34.60 27.89
C MET A 639 -26.59 33.29 27.25
N ARG A 640 -26.59 32.22 28.05
CA ARG A 640 -26.24 30.84 27.64
C ARG A 640 -27.51 30.00 27.43
N LEU A 641 -27.28 28.84 26.80
CA LEU A 641 -27.89 27.53 27.09
C LEU A 641 -29.12 27.05 26.27
N SER A 642 -29.11 25.74 26.02
CA SER A 642 -30.26 24.82 25.97
C SER A 642 -31.13 24.70 24.69
N LYS A 643 -30.76 23.69 23.89
CA LYS A 643 -31.61 22.61 23.32
C LYS A 643 -32.80 22.90 22.35
N ASN A 644 -32.78 22.08 21.30
CA ASN A 644 -33.89 21.35 20.66
C ASN A 644 -34.69 21.95 19.47
N CYS A 645 -34.71 21.10 18.42
CA CYS A 645 -35.83 20.78 17.51
C CYS A 645 -36.24 21.74 16.38
N CYS A 646 -35.98 21.24 15.15
CA CYS A 646 -36.96 21.00 14.08
C CYS A 646 -38.05 22.05 13.78
N SER A 647 -37.99 22.66 12.58
CA SER A 647 -38.96 22.40 11.50
C SER A 647 -38.63 23.21 10.22
N SER A 648 -39.27 22.84 9.11
CA SER A 648 -39.19 23.53 7.81
C SER A 648 -40.28 24.59 7.67
N PRO A 649 -40.13 25.58 6.80
CA PRO A 649 -41.25 26.21 6.10
C PRO A 649 -41.56 25.47 4.79
N ARG A 650 -42.86 25.28 4.47
CA ARG A 650 -43.34 25.04 3.10
C ARG A 650 -43.81 26.36 2.48
N ARG A 651 -44.24 26.30 1.22
CA ARG A 651 -44.79 27.42 0.42
C ARG A 651 -46.10 27.95 1.01
N ASP A 652 -46.48 29.15 0.56
CA ASP A 652 -47.77 29.50 -0.07
C ASP A 652 -47.61 30.91 -0.72
N ASP A 653 -48.44 31.40 -1.65
CA ASP A 653 -49.14 30.82 -2.82
C ASP A 653 -49.66 31.99 -3.71
N LEU A 654 -50.53 31.74 -4.71
CA LEU A 654 -51.32 32.72 -5.51
C LEU A 654 -50.51 33.46 -6.62
N ILE A 655 -51.05 33.93 -7.77
CA ILE A 655 -52.39 34.02 -8.39
C ILE A 655 -52.16 34.26 -9.93
N SER A 656 -53.01 34.00 -10.95
CA SER A 656 -54.15 33.09 -11.23
C SER A 656 -54.58 33.25 -12.72
N ARG A 657 -55.63 32.50 -13.18
CA ARG A 657 -56.45 32.66 -14.43
C ARG A 657 -55.92 32.04 -15.73
N LEU A 658 -56.75 31.49 -16.65
CA LEU A 658 -58.18 31.07 -16.62
C LEU A 658 -58.43 30.04 -17.77
N SER A 659 -59.47 29.20 -17.66
CA SER A 659 -59.97 28.28 -18.72
C SER A 659 -61.40 28.66 -19.16
N PRO A 660 -62.01 28.03 -20.20
CA PRO A 660 -63.03 26.97 -19.93
C PRO A 660 -63.38 25.94 -21.08
N ILE A 661 -64.18 24.89 -20.77
CA ILE A 661 -65.27 24.25 -21.61
C ILE A 661 -64.85 23.41 -22.88
N LEU A 662 -65.42 22.24 -23.28
CA LEU A 662 -66.47 21.30 -22.78
C LEU A 662 -66.46 19.89 -23.48
N ASN A 663 -67.04 18.85 -22.84
CA ASN A 663 -67.79 17.63 -23.31
C ASN A 663 -67.39 16.69 -24.50
N GLY A 664 -67.64 15.38 -24.28
CA GLY A 664 -67.95 14.35 -25.32
C GLY A 664 -67.80 12.88 -24.85
N GLU A 665 -68.83 12.03 -24.94
CA GLU A 665 -68.84 10.61 -24.44
C GLU A 665 -69.46 9.58 -25.43
N VAL A 666 -69.36 8.28 -25.06
CA VAL A 666 -70.20 7.10 -25.41
C VAL A 666 -69.73 6.11 -26.51
N ASN A 667 -69.19 4.98 -26.04
CA ASN A 667 -69.39 3.54 -26.40
C ASN A 667 -69.83 3.10 -27.81
N HIS A 668 -69.11 2.12 -28.39
CA HIS A 668 -69.47 0.68 -28.32
C HIS A 668 -68.32 -0.22 -28.84
N ALA A 669 -68.46 -1.56 -28.77
CA ALA A 669 -67.33 -2.51 -28.84
C ALA A 669 -67.56 -3.73 -29.76
N MET A 670 -66.45 -4.30 -30.27
CA MET A 670 -66.24 -5.75 -30.46
C MET A 670 -64.72 -6.06 -30.37
N SER A 671 -64.38 -7.33 -30.10
CA SER A 671 -63.02 -7.87 -29.91
C SER A 671 -62.77 -9.01 -30.94
N PRO A 672 -61.54 -9.53 -31.19
CA PRO A 672 -60.60 -10.00 -30.14
C PRO A 672 -59.09 -9.77 -30.39
N ASN A 673 -58.28 -10.33 -29.47
CA ASN A 673 -56.85 -10.65 -29.55
C ASN A 673 -55.80 -9.53 -29.40
N GLY A 674 -55.15 -9.52 -28.22
CA GLY A 674 -53.69 -9.62 -28.16
C GLY A 674 -52.91 -8.54 -27.42
N GLY A 675 -52.17 -8.96 -26.37
CA GLY A 675 -50.93 -8.30 -25.93
C GLY A 675 -51.07 -7.10 -24.98
N SER A 676 -50.59 -7.27 -23.75
CA SER A 676 -50.20 -6.16 -22.87
C SER A 676 -48.69 -5.88 -23.03
N LEU A 677 -48.18 -4.93 -22.23
CA LEU A 677 -46.76 -4.62 -22.03
C LEU A 677 -46.07 -3.88 -23.20
N THR A 678 -45.56 -2.65 -22.96
CA THR A 678 -44.27 -2.22 -23.57
C THR A 678 -43.17 -2.97 -22.85
N ASN A 679 -41.91 -3.02 -23.35
CA ASN A 679 -40.76 -3.48 -22.56
C ASN A 679 -39.36 -3.38 -23.29
N ASP A 680 -38.21 -3.74 -22.64
CA ASP A 680 -36.80 -3.60 -23.14
C ASP A 680 -36.14 -4.90 -23.67
N MET A 681 -35.34 -5.61 -22.86
CA MET A 681 -34.07 -6.21 -23.35
C MET A 681 -34.18 -7.58 -24.04
N GLU A 682 -33.75 -7.64 -25.32
CA GLU A 682 -32.88 -8.71 -25.80
C GLU A 682 -31.79 -8.12 -26.72
N GLY A 683 -30.53 -8.33 -26.35
CA GLY A 683 -29.40 -8.12 -27.24
C GLY A 683 -28.77 -9.47 -27.58
N ASN A 684 -28.71 -9.82 -28.86
CA ASN A 684 -27.93 -10.98 -29.29
C ASN A 684 -27.38 -10.82 -30.72
N GLY A 685 -26.43 -11.68 -31.09
CA GLY A 685 -25.80 -11.67 -32.42
C GLY A 685 -26.83 -11.79 -33.55
N HIS A 686 -26.63 -11.01 -34.62
CA HIS A 686 -27.58 -10.83 -35.73
C HIS A 686 -28.99 -10.33 -35.33
N ALA A 687 -29.09 -9.01 -35.08
CA ALA A 687 -30.30 -8.22 -35.32
C ALA A 687 -31.64 -8.78 -34.77
N GLY A 688 -31.62 -9.37 -33.58
CA GLY A 688 -32.82 -9.72 -32.84
C GLY A 688 -33.66 -8.46 -32.53
N LYS A 689 -34.98 -8.58 -32.61
CA LYS A 689 -35.88 -7.55 -32.09
C LYS A 689 -35.95 -7.70 -30.58
N HIS A 690 -35.63 -6.62 -29.87
CA HIS A 690 -36.05 -6.42 -28.50
C HIS A 690 -37.54 -6.79 -28.34
N SER A 691 -37.85 -7.54 -27.29
CA SER A 691 -39.22 -7.93 -26.97
C SER A 691 -40.04 -6.73 -26.52
N SER A 692 -41.32 -6.95 -26.27
CA SER A 692 -42.07 -6.11 -25.34
C SER A 692 -42.25 -6.82 -24.00
N GLU A 693 -41.17 -7.43 -23.41
CA GLU A 693 -41.16 -7.99 -22.02
C GLU A 693 -40.12 -7.61 -20.85
N ASP A 694 -39.12 -6.67 -20.89
CA ASP A 694 -38.56 -5.97 -19.66
C ASP A 694 -38.02 -4.43 -19.66
N GLU A 695 -38.46 -3.11 -19.80
CA GLU A 695 -39.48 -1.94 -20.02
C GLU A 695 -40.90 -1.63 -19.40
N LEU A 696 -42.07 -2.15 -19.80
CA LEU A 696 -43.22 -2.47 -18.91
C LEU A 696 -42.92 -2.26 -17.43
N ALA A 697 -42.03 -3.14 -16.96
CA ALA A 697 -41.43 -3.12 -15.64
C ALA A 697 -40.49 -1.93 -15.39
N PHE A 698 -39.69 -1.43 -16.32
CA PHE A 698 -38.95 -0.17 -16.12
C PHE A 698 -39.88 1.04 -15.88
N ASN A 699 -40.90 1.24 -16.70
CA ASN A 699 -41.87 2.34 -16.59
C ASN A 699 -42.78 2.19 -15.36
N VAL A 700 -43.21 0.97 -15.03
CA VAL A 700 -43.97 0.66 -13.81
C VAL A 700 -43.08 0.72 -12.56
N ASN A 701 -41.92 0.09 -12.54
CA ASN A 701 -40.98 0.18 -11.41
C ASN A 701 -40.54 1.63 -11.20
N LYS A 702 -40.40 2.44 -12.26
CA LYS A 702 -40.14 3.87 -12.11
C LYS A 702 -41.28 4.60 -11.41
N THR A 703 -42.55 4.39 -11.78
CA THR A 703 -43.67 5.02 -11.05
C THR A 703 -43.80 4.50 -9.62
N LEU A 704 -43.52 3.22 -9.35
CA LEU A 704 -43.47 2.64 -8.00
C LEU A 704 -42.28 3.19 -7.17
N VAL A 705 -41.14 3.48 -7.80
CA VAL A 705 -39.98 4.15 -7.17
C VAL A 705 -40.32 5.60 -6.83
N ASP A 706 -40.95 6.34 -7.74
CA ASP A 706 -41.41 7.71 -7.49
C ASP A 706 -42.48 7.73 -6.36
N GLU A 707 -43.42 6.77 -6.34
CA GLU A 707 -44.41 6.55 -5.28
C GLU A 707 -43.74 6.29 -3.91
N LEU A 708 -42.75 5.37 -3.85
CA LEU A 708 -41.96 5.10 -2.63
C LEU A 708 -41.14 6.31 -2.18
N ILE A 709 -40.60 7.12 -3.10
CA ILE A 709 -39.84 8.33 -2.77
C ILE A 709 -40.73 9.39 -2.11
N GLU A 710 -41.98 9.57 -2.57
CA GLU A 710 -42.92 10.46 -1.90
C GLU A 710 -43.26 9.98 -0.48
N ILE A 711 -43.43 8.66 -0.28
CA ILE A 711 -43.65 8.07 1.05
C ILE A 711 -42.41 8.25 1.94
N VAL A 712 -41.19 8.01 1.46
CA VAL A 712 -39.94 8.25 2.20
C VAL A 712 -39.80 9.72 2.63
N ARG A 713 -40.28 10.66 1.81
CA ARG A 713 -40.29 12.10 2.09
C ARG A 713 -41.43 12.55 3.02
N SER A 714 -42.46 11.74 3.23
CA SER A 714 -43.65 12.11 4.02
C SER A 714 -43.39 12.05 5.54
N PRO A 715 -44.05 12.87 6.37
CA PRO A 715 -43.78 12.90 7.81
C PRO A 715 -44.32 11.67 8.58
N LYS A 716 -45.30 10.93 8.02
CA LYS A 716 -45.87 9.71 8.59
C LYS A 716 -45.76 8.59 7.55
N ILE A 717 -45.05 7.52 7.88
CA ILE A 717 -44.87 6.37 6.98
C ILE A 717 -45.76 5.21 7.44
N ASP A 718 -46.51 4.66 6.48
CA ASP A 718 -47.21 3.38 6.61
C ASP A 718 -46.32 2.26 6.04
N GLY A 719 -45.86 1.36 6.90
CA GLY A 719 -45.03 0.22 6.50
C GLY A 719 -45.77 -0.80 5.63
N GLY A 720 -47.10 -0.91 5.77
CA GLY A 720 -47.94 -1.76 4.93
C GLY A 720 -48.01 -1.27 3.49
N GLN A 721 -48.09 0.04 3.29
CA GLN A 721 -48.02 0.65 1.95
C GLN A 721 -46.65 0.41 1.31
N ILE A 722 -45.55 0.61 2.03
CA ILE A 722 -44.20 0.34 1.53
C ILE A 722 -44.06 -1.13 1.10
N PHE A 723 -44.50 -2.09 1.92
CA PHE A 723 -44.42 -3.51 1.58
C PHE A 723 -45.30 -3.88 0.36
N ASN A 724 -46.50 -3.30 0.26
CA ASN A 724 -47.39 -3.49 -0.89
C ASN A 724 -46.85 -2.87 -2.19
N ILE A 725 -46.03 -1.82 -2.12
CA ILE A 725 -45.38 -1.24 -3.31
C ILE A 725 -44.12 -2.03 -3.69
N LEU A 726 -43.34 -2.50 -2.71
CA LEU A 726 -42.19 -3.38 -2.95
C LEU A 726 -42.60 -4.68 -3.66
N THR A 727 -43.70 -5.31 -3.26
CA THR A 727 -44.21 -6.54 -3.93
C THR A 727 -44.80 -6.29 -5.31
N ARG A 728 -45.13 -5.04 -5.68
CA ARG A 728 -45.59 -4.63 -7.02
C ARG A 728 -44.45 -4.49 -8.04
N PHE A 729 -43.18 -4.55 -7.65
CA PHE A 729 -42.06 -4.47 -8.60
C PHE A 729 -42.02 -5.67 -9.56
N VAL A 730 -41.98 -5.40 -10.86
CA VAL A 730 -41.99 -6.39 -11.97
C VAL A 730 -40.60 -6.44 -12.63
N GLY A 731 -40.41 -7.30 -13.63
CA GLY A 731 -39.19 -7.38 -14.42
C GLY A 731 -38.06 -8.21 -13.82
N SER A 732 -36.88 -8.13 -14.42
CA SER A 732 -35.72 -8.93 -14.03
C SER A 732 -35.19 -8.64 -12.61
N LEU A 733 -34.52 -9.62 -11.99
CA LEU A 733 -33.96 -9.51 -10.63
C LEU A 733 -33.07 -8.26 -10.46
N GLN A 734 -32.25 -7.95 -11.47
CA GLN A 734 -31.40 -6.76 -11.50
C GLN A 734 -32.23 -5.47 -11.48
N GLN A 735 -33.29 -5.36 -12.28
CA GLN A 735 -34.17 -4.17 -12.28
C GLN A 735 -34.85 -3.94 -10.93
N LYS A 736 -35.30 -5.00 -10.25
CA LYS A 736 -35.88 -4.90 -8.90
C LYS A 736 -34.83 -4.49 -7.86
N TYR A 737 -33.63 -5.07 -7.94
CA TYR A 737 -32.51 -4.74 -7.08
C TYR A 737 -32.07 -3.27 -7.23
N ASP A 738 -31.99 -2.76 -8.45
CA ASP A 738 -31.63 -1.36 -8.72
C ASP A 738 -32.73 -0.39 -8.31
N SER A 739 -34.01 -0.74 -8.57
CA SER A 739 -35.17 0.06 -8.14
C SER A 739 -35.17 0.26 -6.61
N VAL A 740 -34.95 -0.81 -5.83
CA VAL A 740 -34.88 -0.70 -4.36
C VAL A 740 -33.58 -0.04 -3.88
N SER A 741 -32.46 -0.24 -4.59
CA SER A 741 -31.20 0.48 -4.29
C SER A 741 -31.38 2.00 -4.35
N PHE A 742 -32.21 2.49 -5.28
CA PHE A 742 -32.52 3.91 -5.43
C PHE A 742 -33.37 4.44 -4.25
N VAL A 743 -34.39 3.69 -3.82
CA VAL A 743 -35.21 4.04 -2.65
C VAL A 743 -34.40 4.00 -1.35
N MET A 744 -33.48 3.03 -1.20
CA MET A 744 -32.54 2.94 -0.07
C MET A 744 -31.64 4.17 0.06
N ALA A 745 -31.16 4.73 -1.05
CA ALA A 745 -30.32 5.92 -1.05
C ALA A 745 -31.10 7.16 -0.53
N GLU A 746 -32.35 7.33 -0.94
CA GLU A 746 -33.21 8.42 -0.43
C GLU A 746 -33.59 8.19 1.06
N ALA A 747 -33.80 6.94 1.49
CA ALA A 747 -34.05 6.62 2.90
C ALA A 747 -32.87 7.02 3.82
N LEU A 748 -31.62 6.75 3.40
CA LEU A 748 -30.42 7.22 4.09
C LEU A 748 -30.31 8.74 4.11
N ARG A 749 -30.61 9.41 2.99
CA ARG A 749 -30.59 10.88 2.87
C ARG A 749 -31.55 11.55 3.86
N PHE A 750 -32.72 10.94 4.11
CA PHE A 750 -33.68 11.36 5.12
C PHE A 750 -33.43 10.77 6.52
N LYS A 751 -32.28 10.13 6.75
CA LYS A 751 -31.84 9.53 8.03
C LYS A 751 -32.81 8.46 8.60
N ARG A 752 -33.59 7.80 7.76
CA ARG A 752 -34.54 6.75 8.17
C ARG A 752 -33.85 5.39 8.23
N ILE A 753 -33.03 5.22 9.26
CA ILE A 753 -32.15 4.05 9.43
C ILE A 753 -32.96 2.75 9.47
N ASP A 754 -34.09 2.71 10.19
CA ASP A 754 -34.92 1.49 10.32
C ASP A 754 -35.55 1.07 8.99
N LEU A 755 -35.99 2.05 8.20
CA LEU A 755 -36.51 1.82 6.84
C LEU A 755 -35.39 1.40 5.88
N TYR A 756 -34.19 1.99 6.00
CA TYR A 756 -33.03 1.53 5.23
C TYR A 756 -32.66 0.08 5.58
N ASN A 757 -32.72 -0.31 6.85
CA ASN A 757 -32.45 -1.68 7.29
C ASN A 757 -33.48 -2.66 6.71
N LEU A 758 -34.78 -2.34 6.78
CA LEU A 758 -35.86 -3.14 6.18
C LEU A 758 -35.72 -3.25 4.66
N LEU A 759 -35.38 -2.17 3.97
CA LEU A 759 -35.12 -2.18 2.52
C LEU A 759 -33.84 -2.93 2.16
N ASN A 760 -32.80 -2.90 3.01
CA ASN A 760 -31.56 -3.63 2.81
C ASN A 760 -31.76 -5.15 3.00
N GLU A 761 -32.56 -5.54 4.00
CA GLU A 761 -33.03 -6.91 4.19
C GLU A 761 -33.82 -7.37 2.96
N TRP A 762 -34.80 -6.58 2.51
CA TRP A 762 -35.59 -6.89 1.31
C TRP A 762 -34.72 -7.02 0.05
N ARG A 763 -33.78 -6.10 -0.16
CA ARG A 763 -32.83 -6.12 -1.28
C ARG A 763 -31.85 -7.28 -1.21
N SER A 764 -31.52 -7.79 -0.02
CA SER A 764 -30.62 -8.95 0.14
C SER A 764 -31.17 -10.21 -0.51
N TYR A 765 -32.51 -10.32 -0.65
CA TYR A 765 -33.18 -11.42 -1.37
C TYR A 765 -33.15 -11.28 -2.91
N LEU A 766 -32.55 -10.21 -3.47
CA LEU A 766 -32.57 -9.91 -4.92
C LEU A 766 -31.19 -9.87 -5.61
N ALA A 767 -30.08 -9.98 -4.87
CA ALA A 767 -28.75 -9.66 -5.39
C ALA A 767 -28.14 -10.75 -6.31
N PRO A 768 -27.72 -10.43 -7.55
CA PRO A 768 -26.83 -11.28 -8.35
C PRO A 768 -25.34 -11.04 -8.02
N LEU A 769 -24.49 -12.03 -8.30
CA LEU A 769 -23.05 -12.01 -8.00
C LEU A 769 -22.21 -11.83 -9.29
N ARG A 770 -20.99 -11.30 -9.15
CA ARG A 770 -20.00 -11.18 -10.25
C ARG A 770 -19.18 -12.47 -10.41
N GLU A 771 -18.87 -12.81 -11.66
CA GLU A 771 -18.09 -14.00 -12.01
C GLU A 771 -16.59 -13.89 -11.64
N PRO A 772 -16.02 -14.92 -10.99
CA PRO A 772 -14.58 -15.17 -10.96
C PRO A 772 -14.12 -16.04 -12.14
N ALA A 773 -12.80 -16.15 -12.35
CA ALA A 773 -12.20 -17.02 -13.36
C ALA A 773 -12.59 -18.51 -13.17
N SER A 774 -12.54 -19.32 -14.24
CA SER A 774 -13.13 -20.67 -14.22
C SER A 774 -12.41 -21.64 -13.28
N MET A 775 -13.04 -21.92 -12.14
CA MET A 775 -12.60 -22.86 -11.10
C MET A 775 -12.79 -24.31 -11.56
N VAL A 776 -11.93 -25.24 -11.13
CA VAL A 776 -11.88 -26.62 -11.65
C VAL A 776 -11.57 -27.65 -10.56
N LEU A 777 -12.45 -28.67 -10.45
CA LEU A 777 -12.21 -29.92 -9.73
C LEU A 777 -11.91 -31.04 -10.73
N LEU A 778 -10.86 -31.82 -10.50
CA LEU A 778 -10.44 -32.94 -11.34
C LEU A 778 -10.85 -34.27 -10.71
N VAL A 779 -11.45 -35.16 -11.51
CA VAL A 779 -11.94 -36.49 -11.10
C VAL A 779 -11.52 -37.49 -12.19
N GLY A 780 -10.30 -38.02 -12.06
CA GLY A 780 -9.60 -38.67 -13.17
C GLY A 780 -9.48 -37.72 -14.36
N ASP A 781 -9.85 -38.22 -15.55
CA ASP A 781 -9.85 -37.44 -16.80
C ASP A 781 -11.02 -36.42 -16.90
N SER A 782 -11.98 -36.45 -15.96
CA SER A 782 -13.13 -35.54 -15.96
C SER A 782 -12.85 -34.25 -15.19
N SER A 783 -13.11 -33.10 -15.81
CA SER A 783 -13.01 -31.79 -15.16
C SER A 783 -14.38 -31.17 -14.89
N PHE A 784 -14.70 -30.92 -13.63
CA PHE A 784 -15.93 -30.26 -13.19
C PHE A 784 -15.68 -28.78 -12.87
N LYS A 785 -16.64 -27.91 -13.23
CA LYS A 785 -16.56 -26.46 -13.00
C LYS A 785 -17.89 -25.95 -12.46
N LEU A 786 -17.86 -25.11 -11.42
CA LEU A 786 -19.06 -24.45 -10.88
C LEU A 786 -18.78 -22.96 -10.69
N VAL A 787 -19.50 -22.12 -11.44
CA VAL A 787 -19.41 -20.66 -11.29
C VAL A 787 -20.14 -20.27 -10.01
N GLY A 788 -19.40 -20.05 -8.92
CA GLY A 788 -19.94 -19.76 -7.59
C GLY A 788 -20.81 -18.49 -7.48
N SER A 789 -20.83 -17.67 -8.53
CA SER A 789 -21.69 -16.49 -8.66
C SER A 789 -23.02 -16.74 -9.37
N ASP A 790 -23.22 -17.88 -10.04
CA ASP A 790 -24.53 -18.20 -10.63
C ASP A 790 -25.41 -18.98 -9.63
N PRO A 791 -26.45 -18.35 -9.05
CA PRO A 791 -27.38 -19.05 -8.18
C PRO A 791 -28.20 -20.13 -8.93
N HIS A 792 -28.30 -20.07 -10.25
CA HIS A 792 -29.00 -21.08 -11.05
C HIS A 792 -28.16 -22.35 -11.23
N ALA A 793 -26.91 -22.25 -11.65
CA ALA A 793 -25.96 -23.37 -11.67
C ALA A 793 -25.79 -23.98 -10.27
N LEU A 794 -25.63 -23.15 -9.23
CA LEU A 794 -25.54 -23.63 -7.85
C LEU A 794 -26.82 -24.36 -7.41
N ARG A 795 -28.01 -23.88 -7.80
CA ARG A 795 -29.29 -24.56 -7.53
C ARG A 795 -29.46 -25.86 -8.33
N ASN A 796 -28.97 -25.91 -9.57
CA ASN A 796 -29.01 -27.11 -10.41
C ASN A 796 -28.03 -28.19 -9.89
N PHE A 797 -26.81 -27.80 -9.54
CA PHE A 797 -25.81 -28.67 -8.91
C PHE A 797 -26.36 -29.29 -7.62
N ARG A 798 -26.97 -28.47 -6.75
CA ARG A 798 -27.62 -28.92 -5.50
C ARG A 798 -28.87 -29.80 -5.71
N LYS A 799 -29.46 -29.80 -6.91
CA LYS A 799 -30.62 -30.66 -7.25
C LYS A 799 -30.21 -31.99 -7.85
N SER A 800 -29.28 -31.99 -8.81
CA SER A 800 -28.85 -33.18 -9.55
C SER A 800 -27.35 -33.25 -9.79
N GLY A 801 -26.71 -32.17 -10.27
CA GLY A 801 -25.33 -32.21 -10.79
C GLY A 801 -24.22 -32.60 -9.78
N PHE A 802 -24.54 -32.63 -8.49
CA PHE A 802 -23.70 -33.24 -7.46
C PHE A 802 -23.51 -34.77 -7.66
N MET A 803 -24.52 -35.46 -8.19
CA MET A 803 -24.45 -36.90 -8.47
C MET A 803 -23.49 -37.21 -9.63
N ASP A 804 -23.38 -36.32 -10.61
CA ASP A 804 -22.50 -36.48 -11.78
C ASP A 804 -21.02 -36.73 -11.39
N ILE A 805 -20.60 -36.17 -10.23
CA ILE A 805 -19.26 -36.38 -9.65
C ILE A 805 -19.11 -37.78 -9.04
N PHE A 806 -20.16 -38.29 -8.38
CA PHE A 806 -20.19 -39.66 -7.87
C PHE A 806 -20.16 -40.66 -9.03
N ASP A 807 -20.93 -40.40 -10.08
CA ASP A 807 -20.97 -41.24 -11.29
C ASP A 807 -19.65 -41.17 -12.08
N ALA A 808 -18.94 -40.03 -12.08
CA ALA A 808 -17.58 -39.94 -12.64
C ALA A 808 -16.55 -40.69 -11.81
N TYR A 809 -16.58 -40.56 -10.48
CA TYR A 809 -15.68 -41.28 -9.58
C TYR A 809 -15.89 -42.80 -9.65
N MET A 810 -17.14 -43.28 -9.79
CA MET A 810 -17.47 -44.69 -10.00
C MET A 810 -17.00 -45.27 -11.35
N ARG A 811 -16.57 -44.43 -12.30
CA ARG A 811 -16.03 -44.86 -13.61
C ARG A 811 -14.51 -44.98 -13.65
N LEU A 812 -13.80 -44.72 -12.55
CA LEU A 812 -12.33 -44.75 -12.49
C LEU A 812 -11.81 -46.20 -12.47
N PRO A 813 -10.98 -46.63 -13.44
CA PRO A 813 -10.71 -48.06 -13.70
C PRO A 813 -9.65 -48.71 -12.79
N SER A 814 -9.09 -48.01 -11.79
CA SER A 814 -7.82 -48.36 -11.16
C SER A 814 -7.76 -48.26 -9.62
N MET A 815 -8.85 -47.88 -8.94
CA MET A 815 -8.80 -47.66 -7.49
C MET A 815 -9.03 -48.93 -6.67
N LYS A 816 -8.12 -49.22 -5.74
CA LYS A 816 -8.45 -49.99 -4.53
C LYS A 816 -9.50 -49.19 -3.76
N SER A 817 -10.70 -49.74 -3.59
CA SER A 817 -11.72 -49.07 -2.78
C SER A 817 -11.25 -48.98 -1.34
N LEU A 818 -11.41 -47.83 -0.68
CA LEU A 818 -11.08 -47.66 0.74
C LEU A 818 -11.92 -48.61 1.64
N ARG A 819 -13.07 -49.06 1.13
CA ARG A 819 -13.95 -50.07 1.72
C ARG A 819 -13.37 -51.49 1.72
N ASP A 820 -12.48 -51.79 0.77
CA ASP A 820 -11.87 -53.11 0.56
C ASP A 820 -10.41 -53.17 1.05
N ALA A 821 -9.92 -52.08 1.66
CA ALA A 821 -8.61 -52.00 2.29
C ALA A 821 -8.64 -52.58 3.71
N GLU A 822 -7.51 -53.13 4.16
CA GLU A 822 -7.36 -53.68 5.52
C GLU A 822 -7.50 -52.58 6.58
N MET A 823 -8.17 -52.91 7.70
CA MET A 823 -8.47 -51.96 8.77
C MET A 823 -7.32 -51.84 9.77
N VAL A 824 -6.71 -50.66 9.85
CA VAL A 824 -5.59 -50.37 10.76
C VAL A 824 -6.13 -50.13 12.18
N THR A 825 -5.68 -50.92 13.16
CA THR A 825 -6.01 -50.67 14.57
C THR A 825 -4.94 -49.81 15.22
N ILE A 826 -5.34 -48.70 15.85
CA ILE A 826 -4.46 -47.77 16.56
C ILE A 826 -4.75 -47.82 18.06
N LYS A 827 -3.70 -48.04 18.85
CA LYS A 827 -3.68 -48.17 20.30
C LYS A 827 -2.92 -47.01 20.96
N SER A 828 -3.02 -46.92 22.28
CA SER A 828 -2.15 -46.02 23.05
C SER A 828 -0.69 -46.45 22.91
N GLY A 829 0.16 -45.56 22.38
CA GLY A 829 1.57 -45.84 22.07
C GLY A 829 1.89 -46.05 20.58
N ASP A 830 0.90 -46.09 19.68
CA ASP A 830 1.13 -46.25 18.23
C ASP A 830 1.43 -44.93 17.50
N GLY A 831 1.53 -43.79 18.22
CA GLY A 831 1.91 -42.49 17.66
C GLY A 831 0.90 -41.89 16.68
N ILE A 832 -0.15 -41.24 17.21
CA ILE A 832 -1.21 -40.60 16.41
C ILE A 832 -1.43 -39.11 16.75
N LEU A 833 -1.67 -38.30 15.72
CA LEU A 833 -2.34 -36.99 15.79
C LEU A 833 -3.83 -37.21 15.56
N TYR A 834 -4.58 -37.38 16.64
CA TYR A 834 -6.03 -37.56 16.59
C TYR A 834 -6.75 -36.21 16.53
N LEU A 835 -7.78 -36.07 15.69
CA LEU A 835 -8.68 -34.91 15.63
C LEU A 835 -10.10 -35.27 16.11
N HIS A 836 -10.65 -34.44 16.99
CA HIS A 836 -12.05 -34.46 17.40
C HIS A 836 -12.95 -33.69 16.41
N GLN A 837 -14.26 -33.85 16.52
CA GLN A 837 -15.24 -33.10 15.72
C GLN A 837 -15.07 -31.58 15.92
N GLY A 838 -15.06 -30.81 14.84
CA GLY A 838 -14.86 -29.35 14.88
C GLY A 838 -13.39 -28.90 14.99
N GLU A 839 -12.45 -29.84 15.11
CA GLU A 839 -11.01 -29.56 15.00
C GLU A 839 -10.51 -29.70 13.55
N MET A 840 -9.45 -28.96 13.24
CA MET A 840 -8.67 -29.09 12.00
C MET A 840 -7.17 -29.03 12.30
N VAL A 841 -6.35 -29.42 11.34
CA VAL A 841 -4.91 -29.24 11.39
C VAL A 841 -4.33 -28.89 10.02
N THR A 842 -3.24 -28.12 10.01
CA THR A 842 -2.41 -27.77 8.86
C THR A 842 -0.94 -28.07 9.21
N VAL A 843 -0.24 -28.83 8.38
CA VAL A 843 1.14 -29.28 8.65
C VAL A 843 2.00 -29.09 7.39
N ARG A 844 3.11 -28.36 7.53
CA ARG A 844 4.10 -28.14 6.48
C ARG A 844 5.26 -29.14 6.65
N TYR A 845 5.79 -29.68 5.54
CA TYR A 845 7.01 -30.50 5.57
C TYR A 845 8.28 -29.63 5.51
N GLY A 846 9.41 -30.14 5.99
CA GLY A 846 10.70 -29.46 5.91
C GLY A 846 11.17 -29.20 4.47
N THR A 847 11.84 -28.07 4.21
CA THR A 847 12.29 -27.69 2.85
C THR A 847 13.58 -28.40 2.40
N ASP A 848 14.31 -29.02 3.32
CA ASP A 848 15.72 -29.36 3.14
C ASP A 848 15.94 -30.88 3.01
N SER A 849 15.34 -31.50 1.99
CA SER A 849 15.76 -32.85 1.56
C SER A 849 15.59 -33.11 0.06
N ALA A 850 16.63 -32.81 -0.72
CA ALA A 850 16.89 -33.58 -1.94
C ALA A 850 17.38 -34.98 -1.52
N SER A 851 16.75 -36.04 -2.03
CA SER A 851 16.99 -37.42 -1.60
C SER A 851 18.42 -37.90 -1.86
N THR A 852 19.11 -38.39 -0.83
CA THR A 852 20.43 -39.06 -0.96
C THR A 852 20.57 -40.37 -0.19
N GLU A 853 19.73 -40.67 0.81
CA GLU A 853 19.72 -41.94 1.55
C GLU A 853 18.27 -42.46 1.76
N PRO A 854 17.99 -43.78 1.82
CA PRO A 854 16.62 -44.30 1.74
C PRO A 854 15.76 -44.20 3.02
N ASN A 855 16.35 -43.94 4.19
CA ASN A 855 15.67 -44.06 5.49
C ASN A 855 16.05 -42.93 6.48
N GLY A 856 15.69 -41.68 6.17
CA GLY A 856 15.92 -40.57 7.10
C GLY A 856 15.40 -39.21 6.63
N ARG A 857 14.10 -38.95 6.83
CA ARG A 857 13.62 -37.56 6.93
C ARG A 857 13.88 -37.07 8.35
N ILE A 858 14.58 -35.93 8.49
CA ILE A 858 14.61 -35.18 9.74
C ILE A 858 13.46 -34.19 9.72
N ASP A 859 12.24 -34.73 9.70
CA ASP A 859 11.04 -33.96 10.06
C ASP A 859 11.08 -33.68 11.58
N PRO A 860 10.44 -32.61 12.07
CA PRO A 860 10.20 -32.44 13.51
C PRO A 860 9.42 -33.65 14.04
N PRO A 861 9.54 -34.01 15.35
CA PRO A 861 8.89 -35.19 15.89
C PRO A 861 7.37 -35.05 15.80
N LEU A 862 6.80 -35.68 14.79
CA LEU A 862 5.39 -35.77 14.51
C LEU A 862 4.98 -37.25 14.50
N PRO A 863 3.75 -37.56 14.93
CA PRO A 863 3.24 -38.92 14.82
C PRO A 863 3.14 -39.36 13.34
N ARG A 864 3.50 -40.63 13.07
CA ARG A 864 3.35 -41.25 11.75
C ARG A 864 1.90 -41.21 11.26
N TYR A 865 0.96 -41.38 12.17
CA TYR A 865 -0.46 -41.45 11.85
C TYR A 865 -1.17 -40.14 12.17
N VAL A 866 -2.02 -39.67 11.26
CA VAL A 866 -2.96 -38.58 11.50
C VAL A 866 -4.38 -39.06 11.15
N GLY A 867 -5.37 -38.81 12.00
CA GLY A 867 -6.67 -39.46 11.84
C GLY A 867 -7.79 -38.97 12.74
N THR A 868 -8.97 -39.57 12.55
CA THR A 868 -10.23 -39.22 13.24
C THR A 868 -11.17 -40.43 13.30
N SER A 869 -12.12 -40.42 14.24
CA SER A 869 -13.08 -41.51 14.46
C SER A 869 -14.48 -41.02 14.88
N GLU A 870 -15.40 -41.97 15.10
CA GLU A 870 -16.83 -41.75 15.36
C GLU A 870 -17.58 -40.98 14.27
N MET A 871 -17.14 -41.07 13.02
CA MET A 871 -17.83 -40.47 11.89
C MET A 871 -19.14 -41.19 11.61
N THR A 872 -20.26 -40.60 12.04
CA THR A 872 -21.62 -41.03 11.70
C THR A 872 -22.16 -40.20 10.54
N SER A 873 -22.76 -39.03 10.77
CA SER A 873 -23.16 -38.09 9.70
C SER A 873 -22.05 -37.12 9.27
N CYS A 874 -21.07 -36.89 10.15
CA CYS A 874 -19.88 -36.06 9.92
C CYS A 874 -18.90 -36.69 8.91
N HIS A 875 -17.92 -35.91 8.45
CA HIS A 875 -16.94 -36.29 7.42
C HIS A 875 -15.53 -35.86 7.80
N ALA A 876 -14.55 -36.70 7.47
CA ALA A 876 -13.16 -36.33 7.33
C ALA A 876 -12.93 -35.74 5.93
N VAL A 877 -12.25 -34.60 5.87
CA VAL A 877 -11.69 -34.05 4.63
C VAL A 877 -10.18 -33.94 4.82
N PHE A 878 -9.43 -34.71 4.03
CA PHE A 878 -7.97 -34.74 4.05
C PHE A 878 -7.40 -34.24 2.72
N ILE A 879 -6.40 -33.37 2.78
CA ILE A 879 -5.92 -32.59 1.63
C ILE A 879 -4.38 -32.59 1.63
N THR A 880 -3.76 -32.97 0.51
CA THR A 880 -2.35 -33.37 0.44
C THR A 880 -1.57 -32.76 -0.74
N SER A 881 -0.36 -32.28 -0.45
CA SER A 881 0.64 -31.79 -1.41
C SER A 881 2.02 -32.34 -1.02
N PRO A 882 2.98 -32.47 -1.96
CA PRO A 882 4.39 -32.65 -1.64
C PRO A 882 4.97 -31.67 -0.61
N ALA A 883 4.36 -30.49 -0.40
CA ALA A 883 4.81 -29.49 0.57
C ALA A 883 4.12 -29.56 1.96
N GLY A 884 3.04 -30.33 2.12
CA GLY A 884 2.32 -30.42 3.40
C GLY A 884 0.92 -31.06 3.28
N TYR A 885 0.21 -31.15 4.41
CA TYR A 885 -1.14 -31.69 4.47
C TYR A 885 -2.07 -30.89 5.40
N ALA A 886 -3.38 -31.10 5.24
CA ALA A 886 -4.41 -30.62 6.15
C ALA A 886 -5.50 -31.69 6.38
N LEU A 887 -6.01 -31.80 7.61
CA LEU A 887 -7.17 -32.62 7.98
C LEU A 887 -8.22 -31.76 8.67
N GLY A 888 -9.50 -32.00 8.40
CA GLY A 888 -10.61 -31.44 9.17
C GLY A 888 -11.70 -32.47 9.42
N HIS A 889 -12.25 -32.49 10.64
CA HIS A 889 -13.43 -33.27 10.99
C HIS A 889 -14.66 -32.35 11.00
N LEU A 890 -15.41 -32.39 9.89
CA LEU A 890 -16.53 -31.49 9.60
C LEU A 890 -17.87 -32.16 9.93
N ASP A 891 -18.82 -31.38 10.45
CA ASP A 891 -20.17 -31.85 10.82
C ASP A 891 -21.33 -31.09 10.13
N GLY A 892 -21.00 -30.08 9.32
CA GLY A 892 -21.98 -29.23 8.62
C GLY A 892 -22.68 -28.18 9.50
N SER A 893 -22.22 -28.00 10.75
CA SER A 893 -22.75 -27.01 11.68
C SER A 893 -22.51 -25.55 11.23
N GLY A 894 -23.09 -24.60 11.96
CA GLY A 894 -23.05 -23.18 11.59
C GLY A 894 -23.74 -22.86 10.25
N ARG A 895 -24.63 -23.72 9.75
CA ARG A 895 -25.20 -23.70 8.39
C ARG A 895 -24.12 -23.71 7.28
N GLY A 896 -23.06 -24.50 7.47
CA GLY A 896 -21.93 -24.61 6.54
C GLY A 896 -20.87 -23.52 6.66
N ARG A 897 -21.01 -22.58 7.62
CA ARG A 897 -19.96 -21.58 7.91
C ARG A 897 -18.63 -22.24 8.30
N LEU A 898 -18.65 -23.33 9.08
CA LEU A 898 -17.43 -24.03 9.48
C LEU A 898 -16.78 -24.76 8.30
N THR A 899 -17.58 -25.43 7.45
CA THR A 899 -17.13 -26.04 6.18
C THR A 899 -16.39 -25.03 5.32
N LYS A 900 -16.97 -23.84 5.13
CA LYS A 900 -16.34 -22.73 4.39
C LYS A 900 -15.11 -22.15 5.09
N GLY A 901 -15.13 -22.04 6.42
CA GLY A 901 -13.99 -21.58 7.22
C GLY A 901 -12.78 -22.51 7.08
N PHE A 902 -13.01 -23.83 7.11
CA PHE A 902 -11.98 -24.85 6.84
C PHE A 902 -11.39 -24.67 5.44
N PHE A 903 -12.21 -24.62 4.38
CA PHE A 903 -11.70 -24.46 3.01
C PHE A 903 -11.00 -23.12 2.77
N GLY A 904 -11.43 -22.04 3.44
CA GLY A 904 -10.71 -20.77 3.45
C GLY A 904 -9.30 -20.90 4.04
N ALA A 905 -9.19 -21.39 5.28
CA ALA A 905 -7.92 -21.56 5.97
C ALA A 905 -6.98 -22.57 5.27
N VAL A 906 -7.52 -23.62 4.67
CA VAL A 906 -6.75 -24.57 3.86
C VAL A 906 -6.23 -23.93 2.57
N THR A 907 -7.03 -23.10 1.90
CA THR A 907 -6.61 -22.42 0.68
C THR A 907 -5.49 -21.41 1.00
N GLU A 908 -5.65 -20.60 2.03
CA GLU A 908 -4.63 -19.67 2.53
C GLU A 908 -3.34 -20.39 2.97
N PHE A 909 -3.47 -21.52 3.69
CA PHE A 909 -2.33 -22.35 4.07
C PHE A 909 -1.56 -22.84 2.85
N PHE A 910 -2.21 -23.45 1.86
CA PHE A 910 -1.50 -23.96 0.70
C PHE A 910 -0.98 -22.86 -0.24
N GLU A 911 -1.67 -21.72 -0.39
CA GLU A 911 -1.15 -20.52 -1.08
C GLU A 911 0.16 -20.00 -0.45
N SER A 912 0.46 -20.34 0.82
CA SER A 912 1.72 -19.99 1.51
C SER A 912 2.87 -21.02 1.40
N ILE A 913 2.61 -22.22 0.87
CA ILE A 913 3.61 -23.32 0.80
C ILE A 913 3.82 -23.91 -0.59
N SER A 914 2.86 -23.78 -1.52
CA SER A 914 2.90 -24.32 -2.87
C SER A 914 2.33 -23.31 -3.89
N SER A 915 2.57 -23.54 -5.19
CA SER A 915 2.12 -22.60 -6.23
C SER A 915 0.60 -22.63 -6.42
N SER A 916 0.05 -21.56 -6.99
CA SER A 916 -1.37 -21.47 -7.37
C SER A 916 -1.82 -22.59 -8.32
N ASP A 917 -0.90 -23.01 -9.19
CA ASP A 917 -1.16 -23.87 -10.35
C ASP A 917 -0.95 -25.36 -10.02
N GLU A 918 -0.36 -25.67 -8.86
CA GLU A 918 -0.20 -27.03 -8.35
C GLU A 918 -1.56 -27.60 -7.89
N ALA A 919 -2.07 -28.59 -8.63
CA ALA A 919 -3.30 -29.29 -8.29
C ALA A 919 -3.10 -30.21 -7.07
N VAL A 920 -3.83 -29.93 -5.99
CA VAL A 920 -3.68 -30.59 -4.69
C VAL A 920 -4.71 -31.71 -4.51
N ASP A 921 -4.26 -32.81 -3.91
CA ASP A 921 -5.04 -34.04 -3.77
C ASP A 921 -6.01 -33.96 -2.59
N VAL A 922 -7.21 -34.54 -2.77
CA VAL A 922 -8.32 -34.47 -1.81
C VAL A 922 -8.95 -35.84 -1.60
N HIS A 923 -9.16 -36.17 -0.32
CA HIS A 923 -9.85 -37.37 0.14
C HIS A 923 -11.04 -36.96 1.03
N VAL A 924 -12.23 -37.47 0.74
CA VAL A 924 -13.47 -37.19 1.49
C VAL A 924 -14.08 -38.51 1.95
N VAL A 925 -14.22 -38.69 3.27
CA VAL A 925 -14.72 -39.95 3.87
C VAL A 925 -15.71 -39.65 5.00
N GLY A 926 -16.80 -40.41 5.10
CA GLY A 926 -17.79 -40.29 6.19
C GLY A 926 -19.22 -39.98 5.72
N GLY A 927 -20.16 -39.91 6.66
CA GLY A 927 -21.59 -39.92 6.34
C GLY A 927 -22.08 -41.28 5.85
N PHE A 928 -23.40 -41.42 5.69
CA PHE A 928 -24.08 -42.59 5.11
C PHE A 928 -25.46 -42.17 4.58
N LEU A 929 -26.37 -43.09 4.22
CA LEU A 929 -27.74 -42.76 3.84
C LEU A 929 -28.63 -42.52 5.08
N ASP A 930 -28.39 -41.40 5.79
CA ASP A 930 -29.16 -41.06 6.99
C ASP A 930 -30.55 -40.47 6.68
N SER A 931 -31.52 -40.75 7.57
CA SER A 931 -32.94 -40.41 7.38
C SER A 931 -33.27 -38.92 7.44
N LYS A 932 -32.33 -38.06 7.86
CA LYS A 932 -32.48 -36.59 7.91
C LYS A 932 -31.72 -35.89 6.79
N GLY A 933 -30.94 -36.64 5.99
CA GLY A 933 -30.10 -36.12 4.91
C GLY A 933 -28.91 -35.29 5.39
N PHE A 934 -28.47 -35.41 6.65
CA PHE A 934 -27.33 -34.66 7.17
C PHE A 934 -26.05 -34.92 6.39
N SER A 935 -25.75 -36.20 6.15
CA SER A 935 -24.60 -36.67 5.37
C SER A 935 -24.63 -36.10 3.95
N LYS A 936 -25.79 -36.23 3.27
CA LYS A 936 -26.02 -35.67 1.93
C LYS A 936 -25.75 -34.16 1.89
N ASN A 937 -26.28 -33.43 2.86
CA ASN A 937 -26.12 -31.98 2.95
C ASN A 937 -24.66 -31.58 3.22
N LEU A 938 -23.91 -32.36 4.02
CA LEU A 938 -22.49 -32.11 4.28
C LEU A 938 -21.61 -32.46 3.07
N SER A 939 -21.78 -33.63 2.44
CA SER A 939 -21.08 -33.96 1.20
C SER A 939 -21.31 -32.88 0.12
N LEU A 940 -22.55 -32.41 0.00
CA LEU A 940 -22.94 -31.35 -0.94
C LEU A 940 -22.29 -30.00 -0.61
N GLN A 941 -22.14 -29.63 0.66
CA GLN A 941 -21.35 -28.46 1.05
C GLN A 941 -19.87 -28.63 0.67
N ILE A 942 -19.27 -29.78 1.00
CA ILE A 942 -17.85 -30.07 0.74
C ILE A 942 -17.54 -30.00 -0.76
N LEU A 943 -18.30 -30.69 -1.62
CA LEU A 943 -18.09 -30.61 -3.06
C LEU A 943 -18.41 -29.22 -3.63
N THR A 944 -19.35 -28.47 -3.03
CA THR A 944 -19.60 -27.06 -3.42
C THR A 944 -18.36 -26.20 -3.15
N GLU A 945 -17.80 -26.23 -1.93
CA GLU A 945 -16.64 -25.41 -1.55
C GLU A 945 -15.38 -25.81 -2.36
N LEU A 946 -15.19 -27.09 -2.69
CA LEU A 946 -14.14 -27.55 -3.61
C LEU A 946 -14.28 -26.95 -5.02
N LEU A 947 -15.51 -26.93 -5.57
CA LEU A 947 -15.77 -26.43 -6.94
C LEU A 947 -15.72 -24.90 -7.08
N ILE A 948 -15.97 -24.15 -5.99
CA ILE A 948 -15.90 -22.68 -5.97
C ILE A 948 -14.57 -22.15 -5.40
N SER A 949 -13.62 -23.04 -5.07
CA SER A 949 -12.29 -22.63 -4.66
C SER A 949 -11.49 -22.09 -5.84
N LYS A 950 -10.63 -21.09 -5.58
CA LYS A 950 -9.67 -20.58 -6.57
C LYS A 950 -8.61 -21.62 -6.97
N ARG A 951 -8.37 -22.62 -6.11
CA ARG A 951 -7.32 -23.63 -6.26
C ARG A 951 -7.87 -24.84 -7.03
N VAL A 952 -7.04 -25.43 -7.90
CA VAL A 952 -7.36 -26.71 -8.54
C VAL A 952 -7.21 -27.83 -7.52
N PHE A 953 -8.26 -28.64 -7.37
CA PHE A 953 -8.25 -29.84 -6.54
C PHE A 953 -8.38 -31.10 -7.40
N ARG A 954 -7.76 -32.20 -6.97
CA ARG A 954 -7.91 -33.54 -7.57
C ARG A 954 -8.53 -34.49 -6.56
N LEU A 955 -9.68 -35.07 -6.89
CA LEU A 955 -10.40 -35.98 -6.01
C LEU A 955 -9.80 -37.40 -6.09
N GLN A 956 -8.93 -37.73 -5.12
CA GLN A 956 -8.25 -39.03 -5.02
C GLN A 956 -9.08 -40.08 -4.28
N THR A 957 -9.97 -39.68 -3.38
CA THR A 957 -10.85 -40.62 -2.67
C THR A 957 -12.19 -39.99 -2.33
N LEU A 958 -13.27 -40.67 -2.70
CA LEU A 958 -14.64 -40.34 -2.35
C LEU A 958 -15.29 -41.59 -1.73
N SER A 959 -15.39 -41.61 -0.42
CA SER A 959 -16.04 -42.68 0.36
C SER A 959 -16.99 -42.03 1.36
N SER A 960 -17.97 -41.32 0.81
CA SER A 960 -18.95 -40.54 1.58
C SER A 960 -20.38 -40.76 1.13
N TYR A 961 -21.35 -40.46 2.00
CA TYR A 961 -22.79 -40.59 1.71
C TYR A 961 -23.11 -41.99 1.14
N LEU A 962 -23.65 -42.11 -0.08
CA LEU A 962 -24.00 -43.40 -0.71
C LEU A 962 -22.81 -44.37 -0.82
N LEU A 963 -21.59 -43.87 -1.02
CA LEU A 963 -20.40 -44.71 -1.20
C LEU A 963 -19.85 -45.28 0.13
N ASN A 964 -20.33 -44.74 1.26
CA ASN A 964 -20.00 -45.21 2.61
C ASN A 964 -21.19 -45.93 3.29
N ASP A 965 -22.25 -46.24 2.55
CA ASP A 965 -23.44 -46.86 3.11
C ASP A 965 -23.41 -48.40 3.03
N ARG A 966 -24.06 -49.02 4.02
CA ARG A 966 -24.51 -50.41 4.00
C ARG A 966 -25.80 -50.57 4.81
N ILE A 967 -26.64 -51.51 4.40
CA ILE A 967 -27.76 -51.97 5.22
C ILE A 967 -27.23 -52.98 6.26
N ALA A 968 -27.63 -52.82 7.53
CA ALA A 968 -27.21 -53.71 8.61
C ALA A 968 -27.86 -55.10 8.46
N PRO A 969 -27.06 -56.20 8.40
CA PRO A 969 -27.58 -57.54 8.22
C PRO A 969 -28.45 -57.96 9.42
N GLY A 970 -29.62 -58.55 9.12
CA GLY A 970 -30.58 -58.99 10.15
C GLY A 970 -31.58 -57.92 10.63
N SER A 971 -31.57 -56.70 10.07
CA SER A 971 -32.57 -55.68 10.39
C SER A 971 -33.84 -55.80 9.52
N SER A 972 -35.02 -55.78 10.13
CA SER A 972 -36.32 -55.75 9.43
C SER A 972 -36.54 -54.45 8.64
N ASP A 973 -36.07 -53.34 9.21
CA ASP A 973 -36.37 -51.98 8.77
C ASP A 973 -35.33 -51.45 7.75
N GLN A 974 -34.48 -52.32 7.19
CA GLN A 974 -33.36 -51.95 6.31
C GLN A 974 -32.48 -50.85 6.91
N LEU A 975 -31.95 -51.08 8.13
CA LEU A 975 -31.22 -50.06 8.87
C LEU A 975 -29.90 -49.69 8.18
N HIS A 976 -29.87 -48.54 7.52
CA HIS A 976 -28.66 -47.93 6.96
C HIS A 976 -27.65 -47.57 8.06
N VAL A 977 -26.38 -47.92 7.86
CA VAL A 977 -25.26 -47.62 8.77
C VAL A 977 -23.99 -47.30 7.96
N PRO A 978 -23.06 -46.48 8.49
CA PRO A 978 -21.78 -46.24 7.84
C PRO A 978 -20.92 -47.51 7.76
N VAL A 979 -20.15 -47.63 6.68
CA VAL A 979 -19.11 -48.64 6.49
C VAL A 979 -17.85 -48.21 7.22
N ILE A 980 -17.31 -47.04 6.89
CA ILE A 980 -16.11 -46.44 7.47
C ILE A 980 -16.53 -45.36 8.47
N ARG A 981 -16.15 -45.54 9.73
CA ARG A 981 -16.37 -44.59 10.85
C ARG A 981 -15.11 -43.89 11.33
N ALA A 982 -13.94 -44.37 10.92
CA ALA A 982 -12.65 -43.84 11.32
C ALA A 982 -11.65 -44.04 10.19
N VAL A 983 -10.73 -43.09 10.05
CA VAL A 983 -9.67 -43.12 9.03
C VAL A 983 -8.36 -42.64 9.62
N VAL A 984 -7.28 -43.19 9.08
CA VAL A 984 -5.90 -42.79 9.37
C VAL A 984 -5.16 -42.62 8.06
N PHE A 985 -4.43 -41.51 7.94
CA PHE A 985 -3.41 -41.34 6.91
C PHE A 985 -2.04 -41.67 7.50
N ASP A 986 -1.29 -42.51 6.80
CA ASP A 986 0.12 -42.79 7.07
C ASP A 986 0.98 -41.73 6.38
N THR A 987 1.58 -40.82 7.14
CA THR A 987 2.40 -39.72 6.61
C THR A 987 3.69 -40.20 5.95
N TYR A 988 4.14 -41.42 6.27
CA TYR A 988 5.33 -42.03 5.68
C TYR A 988 4.97 -42.78 4.39
N GLY A 989 3.88 -43.55 4.43
CA GLY A 989 3.34 -44.29 3.27
C GLY A 989 2.56 -43.44 2.26
N ALA A 990 2.24 -42.18 2.60
CA ALA A 990 1.40 -41.27 1.84
C ALA A 990 0.02 -41.86 1.45
N ALA A 991 -0.55 -42.69 2.31
CA ALA A 991 -1.73 -43.51 2.02
C ALA A 991 -2.80 -43.41 3.12
N LEU A 992 -4.08 -43.45 2.71
CA LEU A 992 -5.25 -43.40 3.59
C LEU A 992 -5.81 -44.81 3.81
N PHE A 993 -6.15 -45.15 5.05
CA PHE A 993 -6.69 -46.45 5.44
C PHE A 993 -7.96 -46.30 6.31
N PRO A 994 -8.92 -47.24 6.22
CA PRO A 994 -9.96 -47.37 7.24
C PRO A 994 -9.31 -47.78 8.57
N ALA A 995 -9.80 -47.24 9.69
CA ALA A 995 -9.15 -47.40 10.99
C ALA A 995 -10.09 -47.88 12.10
N SER A 996 -9.50 -48.33 13.20
CA SER A 996 -10.14 -48.52 14.50
C SER A 996 -9.23 -47.89 15.57
N ILE A 997 -9.64 -46.73 16.10
CA ILE A 997 -8.82 -45.92 17.02
C ILE A 997 -9.35 -46.08 18.44
N GLN A 998 -8.55 -46.68 19.32
CA GLN A 998 -8.92 -46.89 20.73
C GLN A 998 -9.11 -45.56 21.48
N PRO A 999 -10.05 -45.45 22.45
CA PRO A 999 -10.30 -44.21 23.20
C PRO A 999 -9.06 -43.57 23.85
N GLU A 1000 -8.16 -44.41 24.35
CA GLU A 1000 -6.92 -44.03 25.05
C GLU A 1000 -5.92 -43.34 24.10
N ALA A 1001 -6.02 -43.62 22.79
CA ALA A 1001 -5.19 -42.99 21.74
C ALA A 1001 -5.74 -41.63 21.28
N ARG A 1002 -6.93 -41.19 21.72
CA ARG A 1002 -7.61 -39.96 21.27
C ARG A 1002 -7.15 -38.68 22.00
N GLY A 1003 -6.05 -38.76 22.74
CA GLY A 1003 -5.46 -37.68 23.53
C GLY A 1003 -4.63 -36.67 22.72
N PRO A 1004 -3.91 -35.75 23.39
CA PRO A 1004 -3.97 -35.45 24.83
C PRO A 1004 -5.31 -34.79 25.20
N LEU A 1005 -5.65 -34.76 26.50
CA LEU A 1005 -6.85 -34.11 27.08
C LEU A 1005 -8.16 -34.37 26.30
N SER A 1006 -8.47 -35.64 26.02
CA SER A 1006 -9.54 -36.02 25.09
C SER A 1006 -10.95 -35.56 25.48
N VAL A 1007 -11.27 -35.50 26.78
CA VAL A 1007 -12.59 -35.01 27.26
C VAL A 1007 -12.64 -33.47 27.18
N LEU A 1008 -11.54 -32.79 27.55
CA LEU A 1008 -11.46 -31.33 27.43
C LEU A 1008 -11.56 -30.88 25.97
N ARG A 1009 -10.94 -31.59 25.03
CA ARG A 1009 -11.05 -31.29 23.59
C ARG A 1009 -12.44 -31.58 23.04
N SER A 1010 -13.06 -32.69 23.44
CA SER A 1010 -14.46 -32.96 23.09
C SER A 1010 -15.42 -31.87 23.59
N SER A 1011 -15.13 -31.26 24.75
CA SER A 1011 -15.90 -30.13 25.28
C SER A 1011 -15.90 -28.86 24.41
N TYR A 1012 -14.90 -28.68 23.53
CA TYR A 1012 -14.83 -27.51 22.64
C TYR A 1012 -16.08 -27.37 21.77
N VAL A 1013 -16.70 -28.47 21.34
CA VAL A 1013 -17.92 -28.48 20.48
C VAL A 1013 -19.08 -27.70 21.11
N TYR A 1014 -19.15 -27.63 22.44
CA TYR A 1014 -20.20 -26.91 23.17
C TYR A 1014 -19.89 -25.41 23.36
N SER A 1015 -18.68 -24.96 23.00
CA SER A 1015 -18.24 -23.57 23.18
C SER A 1015 -18.92 -22.58 22.24
N THR A 1016 -18.97 -21.32 22.69
CA THR A 1016 -19.39 -20.19 21.85
C THR A 1016 -18.43 -20.02 20.66
N SER A 1017 -17.14 -20.30 20.87
CA SER A 1017 -16.10 -20.29 19.83
C SER A 1017 -16.36 -21.28 18.70
N ALA A 1018 -16.70 -22.54 19.02
CA ALA A 1018 -16.96 -23.59 18.02
C ALA A 1018 -18.10 -23.25 17.05
N ARG A 1019 -19.09 -22.47 17.49
CA ARG A 1019 -20.20 -21.99 16.63
C ARG A 1019 -19.76 -21.00 15.55
N SER A 1020 -18.52 -20.51 15.61
CA SER A 1020 -17.99 -19.46 14.74
C SER A 1020 -16.80 -19.89 13.87
N HIS A 1021 -15.85 -20.68 14.41
CA HIS A 1021 -14.64 -21.08 13.69
C HIS A 1021 -14.20 -22.52 14.03
N MET A 1022 -13.64 -23.23 13.03
CA MET A 1022 -12.93 -24.50 13.23
C MET A 1022 -11.66 -24.25 14.06
N HIS A 1023 -11.35 -25.13 15.01
CA HIS A 1023 -10.16 -24.97 15.85
C HIS A 1023 -8.94 -25.65 15.22
N ASN A 1024 -7.95 -24.85 14.79
CA ASN A 1024 -6.67 -25.39 14.31
C ASN A 1024 -5.77 -25.76 15.51
N ILE A 1025 -5.62 -27.07 15.76
CA ILE A 1025 -4.99 -27.60 16.99
C ILE A 1025 -3.46 -27.62 16.97
N LEU A 1026 -2.82 -27.55 15.79
CA LEU A 1026 -1.36 -27.51 15.69
C LEU A 1026 -0.92 -26.15 15.16
N ASP A 1027 0.15 -25.61 15.70
CA ASP A 1027 0.86 -24.52 15.05
C ASP A 1027 1.72 -25.08 13.89
N PRO A 1028 1.48 -24.68 12.62
CA PRO A 1028 2.26 -25.15 11.47
C PRO A 1028 3.72 -24.68 11.46
N ILE A 1029 4.15 -23.81 12.40
CA ILE A 1029 5.54 -23.34 12.52
C ILE A 1029 6.29 -24.04 13.66
N SER A 1030 5.75 -24.05 14.89
CA SER A 1030 6.42 -24.70 16.03
C SER A 1030 6.12 -26.20 16.18
N HIS A 1031 5.19 -26.74 15.39
CA HIS A 1031 4.72 -28.14 15.45
C HIS A 1031 4.19 -28.57 16.84
N ARG A 1032 3.78 -27.59 17.65
CA ARG A 1032 3.16 -27.80 18.96
C ARG A 1032 1.65 -27.98 18.81
N LEU A 1033 1.08 -28.88 19.60
CA LEU A 1033 -0.36 -28.99 19.77
C LEU A 1033 -0.78 -27.97 20.84
N ILE A 1034 -1.63 -27.01 20.44
CA ILE A 1034 -2.01 -25.84 21.24
C ILE A 1034 -3.53 -25.85 21.44
N ILE A 1035 -3.97 -26.13 22.66
CA ILE A 1035 -5.37 -25.98 23.07
C ILE A 1035 -5.52 -24.56 23.64
N ARG A 1036 -6.30 -23.73 22.95
CA ARG A 1036 -6.56 -22.33 23.33
C ARG A 1036 -7.71 -22.26 24.33
N PRO A 1037 -7.79 -21.20 25.17
CA PRO A 1037 -8.93 -20.96 26.04
C PRO A 1037 -10.23 -20.80 25.25
N PHE A 1038 -11.32 -21.38 25.75
CA PHE A 1038 -12.67 -21.24 25.17
C PHE A 1038 -13.72 -21.07 26.27
N PHE A 1039 -14.82 -20.40 25.92
CA PHE A 1039 -15.92 -20.11 26.83
C PHE A 1039 -17.19 -20.84 26.37
N ILE A 1040 -18.01 -21.26 27.34
CA ILE A 1040 -19.32 -21.89 27.11
C ILE A 1040 -20.37 -21.06 27.83
N ASP A 1041 -21.52 -20.84 27.19
CA ASP A 1041 -22.59 -19.99 27.72
C ASP A 1041 -23.45 -20.68 28.79
N GLU A 1042 -24.14 -19.87 29.59
CA GLU A 1042 -24.96 -20.34 30.72
C GLU A 1042 -26.11 -21.25 30.27
N ASP A 1043 -26.77 -20.98 29.14
CA ASP A 1043 -27.85 -21.83 28.58
C ASP A 1043 -27.33 -23.25 28.26
N THR A 1044 -26.11 -23.33 27.72
CA THR A 1044 -25.42 -24.60 27.43
C THR A 1044 -24.96 -25.28 28.73
N TRP A 1045 -24.56 -24.54 29.76
CA TRP A 1045 -24.30 -25.07 31.10
C TRP A 1045 -25.55 -25.62 31.80
N GLU A 1046 -26.68 -24.92 31.78
CA GLU A 1046 -27.94 -25.44 32.32
C GLU A 1046 -28.43 -26.67 31.56
N THR A 1047 -28.11 -26.77 30.26
CA THR A 1047 -28.38 -27.96 29.45
C THR A 1047 -27.47 -29.11 29.85
N LEU A 1048 -26.15 -28.91 29.84
CA LEU A 1048 -25.16 -29.94 30.14
C LEU A 1048 -25.21 -30.43 31.58
N LYS A 1049 -25.47 -29.59 32.60
CA LYS A 1049 -25.55 -30.02 34.01
C LYS A 1049 -26.58 -31.14 34.26
N ARG A 1050 -27.57 -31.32 33.38
CA ARG A 1050 -28.56 -32.40 33.47
C ARG A 1050 -28.15 -33.68 32.74
N VAL A 1051 -27.17 -33.62 31.83
CA VAL A 1051 -26.79 -34.71 30.91
C VAL A 1051 -26.17 -35.91 31.60
N GLU A 1052 -25.35 -35.70 32.64
CA GLU A 1052 -24.82 -36.77 33.49
C GLU A 1052 -25.93 -37.71 34.00
N HIS A 1053 -27.07 -37.13 34.39
CA HIS A 1053 -28.20 -37.82 35.00
C HIS A 1053 -29.22 -38.37 33.97
N TYR A 1054 -29.02 -38.12 32.67
CA TYR A 1054 -29.96 -38.54 31.63
C TYR A 1054 -29.90 -40.04 31.32
N SER A 1055 -31.07 -40.59 30.98
CA SER A 1055 -31.25 -41.96 30.47
C SER A 1055 -30.73 -42.10 29.02
N ARG A 1056 -30.58 -43.32 28.53
CA ARG A 1056 -30.09 -43.58 27.16
C ARG A 1056 -31.01 -42.95 26.10
N GLU A 1057 -32.30 -42.88 26.36
CA GLU A 1057 -33.33 -42.32 25.49
C GLU A 1057 -33.25 -40.79 25.46
N GLN A 1058 -32.96 -40.16 26.60
CA GLN A 1058 -32.76 -38.71 26.69
C GLN A 1058 -31.45 -38.29 26.00
N LEU A 1059 -30.37 -39.07 26.15
CA LEU A 1059 -29.08 -38.80 25.50
C LEU A 1059 -29.13 -38.90 23.96
N GLN A 1060 -30.05 -39.69 23.41
CA GLN A 1060 -30.27 -39.75 21.95
C GLN A 1060 -30.65 -38.39 21.34
N SER A 1061 -31.17 -37.44 22.12
CA SER A 1061 -31.45 -36.08 21.64
C SER A 1061 -30.20 -35.27 21.26
N PHE A 1062 -29.01 -35.68 21.72
CA PHE A 1062 -27.73 -35.03 21.44
C PHE A 1062 -27.00 -35.56 20.19
N SER A 1063 -27.50 -36.62 19.55
CA SER A 1063 -26.95 -37.16 18.30
C SER A 1063 -27.80 -36.79 17.08
N THR A 1064 -27.13 -36.56 15.95
CA THR A 1064 -27.75 -36.45 14.63
C THR A 1064 -28.41 -37.75 14.20
N THR A 1065 -27.74 -38.89 14.46
CA THR A 1065 -28.06 -40.26 14.01
C THR A 1065 -28.00 -41.27 15.18
N PRO A 1066 -28.96 -41.25 16.12
CA PRO A 1066 -28.76 -41.89 17.43
C PRO A 1066 -28.76 -43.43 17.41
N LYS A 1067 -29.32 -44.04 16.35
CA LYS A 1067 -29.28 -45.50 16.12
C LYS A 1067 -27.90 -45.99 15.65
N GLN A 1068 -27.01 -45.08 15.26
CA GLN A 1068 -25.69 -45.38 14.70
C GLN A 1068 -24.55 -45.05 15.66
N GLU A 1069 -24.82 -44.41 16.81
CA GLU A 1069 -23.77 -44.07 17.78
C GLU A 1069 -23.24 -45.29 18.56
N THR A 1070 -21.99 -45.20 19.00
CA THR A 1070 -21.36 -46.15 19.93
C THR A 1070 -21.73 -45.82 21.38
N ASP A 1071 -21.64 -46.79 22.29
CA ASP A 1071 -21.77 -46.51 23.73
C ASP A 1071 -20.72 -45.48 24.20
N HIS A 1072 -19.54 -45.50 23.59
CA HIS A 1072 -18.47 -44.52 23.81
C HIS A 1072 -18.88 -43.06 23.53
N PHE A 1073 -19.72 -42.79 22.52
CA PHE A 1073 -20.24 -41.43 22.28
C PHE A 1073 -21.04 -40.93 23.49
N TYR A 1074 -21.93 -41.78 24.02
CA TYR A 1074 -22.75 -41.45 25.17
C TYR A 1074 -21.94 -41.37 26.48
N GLU A 1075 -20.87 -42.17 26.63
CA GLU A 1075 -19.93 -42.05 27.75
C GLU A 1075 -19.10 -40.77 27.67
N MET A 1076 -18.56 -40.42 26.50
CA MET A 1076 -17.83 -39.17 26.27
C MET A 1076 -18.71 -37.96 26.58
N LEU A 1077 -19.98 -37.98 26.19
CA LEU A 1077 -20.97 -36.95 26.51
C LEU A 1077 -21.18 -36.81 28.04
N LYS A 1078 -21.26 -37.93 28.79
CA LYS A 1078 -21.34 -37.88 30.27
C LYS A 1078 -20.05 -37.40 30.95
N ARG A 1079 -18.88 -37.88 30.51
CA ARG A 1079 -17.58 -37.38 31.01
C ARG A 1079 -17.40 -35.89 30.74
N THR A 1080 -17.83 -35.43 29.56
CA THR A 1080 -17.84 -34.01 29.17
C THR A 1080 -18.77 -33.20 30.07
N SER A 1081 -19.99 -33.69 30.35
CA SER A 1081 -20.88 -33.07 31.35
C SER A 1081 -20.20 -32.92 32.72
N LEU A 1082 -19.66 -34.03 33.26
CA LEU A 1082 -19.04 -34.09 34.60
C LEU A 1082 -17.80 -33.20 34.74
N LEU A 1083 -16.89 -33.20 33.75
CA LEU A 1083 -15.74 -32.29 33.73
C LEU A 1083 -16.20 -30.83 33.90
N LEU A 1084 -17.20 -30.42 33.12
CA LEU A 1084 -17.56 -29.01 32.99
C LEU A 1084 -18.43 -28.50 34.14
N THR A 1085 -19.28 -29.35 34.74
CA THR A 1085 -19.93 -29.03 36.02
C THR A 1085 -18.89 -28.87 37.13
N THR A 1086 -17.93 -29.79 37.23
CA THR A 1086 -16.88 -29.77 38.26
C THR A 1086 -16.03 -28.50 38.16
N LEU A 1087 -15.51 -28.16 36.97
CA LEU A 1087 -14.72 -26.93 36.77
C LEU A 1087 -15.48 -25.65 37.15
N LYS A 1088 -16.80 -25.58 36.90
CA LYS A 1088 -17.62 -24.43 37.29
C LYS A 1088 -17.92 -24.37 38.80
N GLU A 1089 -18.16 -25.52 39.44
CA GLU A 1089 -18.52 -25.58 40.86
C GLU A 1089 -17.30 -25.40 41.77
N GLU A 1090 -16.16 -25.99 41.41
CA GLU A 1090 -14.87 -25.81 42.09
C GLU A 1090 -14.13 -24.52 41.67
N LYS A 1091 -14.62 -23.83 40.63
CA LYS A 1091 -14.05 -22.59 40.03
C LYS A 1091 -12.61 -22.77 39.53
N ILE A 1092 -12.32 -23.93 38.95
CA ILE A 1092 -11.01 -24.27 38.40
C ILE A 1092 -10.91 -23.74 36.97
N ASP A 1093 -10.05 -22.74 36.77
CA ASP A 1093 -9.64 -22.29 35.43
C ASP A 1093 -8.39 -23.07 34.97
N LEU A 1094 -8.59 -24.08 34.12
CA LEU A 1094 -7.51 -24.84 33.50
C LEU A 1094 -6.60 -23.98 32.59
N PHE A 1095 -7.10 -22.83 32.12
CA PHE A 1095 -6.38 -21.92 31.22
C PHE A 1095 -5.72 -20.74 31.95
N ALA A 1096 -5.64 -20.79 33.29
CA ALA A 1096 -5.14 -19.72 34.14
C ALA A 1096 -3.66 -19.36 33.86
N GLY A 1097 -3.45 -18.45 32.91
CA GLY A 1097 -2.15 -17.93 32.47
C GLY A 1097 -1.79 -18.19 30.99
N GLY A 1098 -2.61 -18.89 30.21
CA GLY A 1098 -2.36 -19.04 28.77
C GLY A 1098 -2.92 -20.32 28.12
N ASN A 1099 -2.35 -20.70 26.98
CA ASN A 1099 -2.69 -21.91 26.25
C ASN A 1099 -2.14 -23.17 26.95
N LEU A 1100 -2.77 -24.32 26.69
CA LEU A 1100 -2.19 -25.63 27.03
C LEU A 1100 -1.39 -26.14 25.83
N GLU A 1101 -0.08 -26.30 26.01
CA GLU A 1101 0.84 -26.75 24.95
C GLU A 1101 1.31 -28.18 25.18
N PHE A 1102 1.37 -28.95 24.09
CA PHE A 1102 1.91 -30.30 24.05
C PHE A 1102 2.93 -30.45 22.90
N VAL A 1103 3.97 -31.23 23.14
CA VAL A 1103 4.99 -31.64 22.15
C VAL A 1103 4.93 -33.16 22.03
N PHE A 1104 5.05 -33.69 20.82
CA PHE A 1104 5.08 -35.13 20.60
C PHE A 1104 6.49 -35.68 20.88
N ASP A 1105 6.59 -36.68 21.75
CA ASP A 1105 7.81 -37.43 22.01
C ASP A 1105 7.85 -38.66 21.10
N ALA A 1106 8.79 -38.67 20.16
CA ALA A 1106 8.99 -39.79 19.23
C ALA A 1106 9.61 -41.05 19.89
N GLY A 1107 10.22 -40.93 21.08
CA GLY A 1107 10.67 -42.06 21.87
C GLY A 1107 9.54 -42.74 22.64
N ALA A 1108 8.61 -41.95 23.20
CA ALA A 1108 7.42 -42.46 23.90
C ALA A 1108 6.21 -42.70 22.98
N GLN A 1109 6.24 -42.21 21.74
CA GLN A 1109 5.13 -42.19 20.78
C GLN A 1109 3.83 -41.56 21.34
N GLN A 1110 3.98 -40.51 22.16
CA GLN A 1110 2.90 -39.86 22.91
C GLN A 1110 3.05 -38.33 22.95
N TRP A 1111 1.94 -37.64 23.22
CA TRP A 1111 1.91 -36.19 23.40
C TRP A 1111 2.21 -35.81 24.86
N CYS A 1112 3.37 -35.21 25.09
CA CYS A 1112 3.85 -34.81 26.40
C CYS A 1112 3.50 -33.34 26.70
N PRO A 1113 3.14 -32.97 27.95
CA PRO A 1113 2.94 -31.58 28.33
C PRO A 1113 4.21 -30.74 28.12
N ALA A 1114 4.07 -29.58 27.46
CA ALA A 1114 5.17 -28.67 27.17
C ALA A 1114 5.21 -27.42 28.06
N ASN A 1115 4.17 -27.21 28.89
CA ASN A 1115 4.14 -26.17 29.92
C ASN A 1115 3.46 -26.67 31.22
N PRO A 1116 3.68 -26.01 32.39
CA PRO A 1116 3.18 -26.52 33.68
C PRO A 1116 1.65 -26.62 33.78
N ARG A 1117 0.89 -25.79 33.03
CA ARG A 1117 -0.57 -25.86 33.00
C ARG A 1117 -1.07 -27.06 32.21
N ALA A 1118 -0.41 -27.41 31.10
CA ALA A 1118 -0.68 -28.67 30.41
C ALA A 1118 -0.37 -29.88 31.30
N GLU A 1119 0.66 -29.80 32.16
CA GLU A 1119 1.02 -30.85 33.12
C GLU A 1119 -0.02 -30.97 34.26
N GLU A 1120 -0.54 -29.85 34.75
CA GLU A 1120 -1.65 -29.80 35.72
C GLU A 1120 -2.96 -30.34 35.13
N ALA A 1121 -3.35 -29.89 33.94
CA ALA A 1121 -4.52 -30.41 33.23
C ALA A 1121 -4.40 -31.91 32.96
N ASN A 1122 -3.24 -32.39 32.48
CA ASN A 1122 -2.98 -33.82 32.21
C ASN A 1122 -2.87 -34.69 33.48
N ARG A 1123 -2.78 -34.08 34.67
CA ARG A 1123 -2.90 -34.77 35.97
C ARG A 1123 -4.36 -34.83 36.48
N ASN A 1124 -5.25 -33.94 36.04
CA ASN A 1124 -6.66 -33.99 36.40
C ASN A 1124 -7.36 -35.13 35.62
N PRO A 1125 -7.88 -36.18 36.29
CA PRO A 1125 -8.43 -37.36 35.63
C PRO A 1125 -9.66 -37.05 34.77
N LEU A 1126 -10.44 -36.01 35.08
CA LEU A 1126 -11.66 -35.66 34.34
C LEU A 1126 -11.37 -35.12 32.93
N THR A 1127 -10.14 -34.66 32.66
CA THR A 1127 -9.77 -34.09 31.34
C THR A 1127 -9.54 -35.15 30.26
N CYS A 1128 -9.38 -36.41 30.65
CA CYS A 1128 -8.93 -37.51 29.79
C CYS A 1128 -9.89 -38.70 29.85
N PHE A 1129 -9.95 -39.46 28.76
CA PHE A 1129 -10.68 -40.72 28.69
C PHE A 1129 -9.82 -41.88 29.23
N LYS A 1130 -9.40 -41.77 30.50
CA LYS A 1130 -8.66 -42.78 31.25
C LYS A 1130 -9.52 -43.44 32.34
#